data_AF-A0A7V7F2R5-F1
#
_entry.id   AF-A0A7V7F2R5-F1
#
_cell.length_a   1.000
_cell.length_b   1.000
_cell.length_c   1.000
_cell.angle_alpha   90.00
_cell.angle_beta   90.00
_cell.angle_gamma   90.00
#
_symmetry.space_group_name_H-M   'P 1'
#
loop_
_entity.id
_entity.type
_entity.pdbx_description
1 polymer ?
#
loop_
_entity_poly.entity_id
_entity_poly.type
_entity_poly.pdbx_seq_one_letter_code
_entity_poly.pdbx_strand_id
1 'polypeptide(L)'
;MMKRLTHISILISCWLVGGAWGFGFVSGTAGGFIVHAEDVPAVEVESAPVVETPASLWDAAIAARKADELGQASRLFLRYYEKYRKTDKAQEALWQAALTKKQLALVTTPPEWEAVRNLFRMYSTDFPDAEHSQEAYFEIGVSHYRMKYYREALIYFNLFGQRYPDSALTPQVRYWQGKTMVTVGRFDEAAAVYQEVLKSEDRTLRILAMIGLGETYSAIGRNSKALQTYLSIMREYPKYYYEDLDFLVNLGNAYFKVGKEQQGREQLFYFLNMTEQPQRRAEVLFDLAESYHRLGEDASAQKLYANVIEEGKPGERPVVLALFRQAEFLDDPDKKLSKWQKRRDPTDPAGDVPYRVVLDNYHADPIAQDARRALFLRYKARGNFEYASEVGKSYLRNDAPGLMAGESKDFSNLILLYLAEELLAKKEFEKLFHLYEIEHRHVKTLDSGHFLFLVGQALEALSLYDQAGVVYYRALSLPIADQEKVALYFRRAEVYLAQMNTKAADLLLKYLRDIYQDSKNIGEVYFLSGRLSEMEGRSAEALNYYTKVAAAPTFPEKKNLYAQGRLRQMFRLALYDEMLDALSSYRQEQLLEAAELQSWYRRLGDELRRIDEQKTFAAYLAAVSEDMPREVEAAQHIHLNLGDMFYRLGEVDKGRDHLVKAQQGPDMLLKKRAQERLNQVEIDQGTRLKDRLRGNS
;
A
#
# COMPACT_ATOMS: atom_id res chain seq x y z
N MET A 1 19.62 -58.44 -23.73
CA MET A 1 21.07 -58.18 -23.64
C MET A 1 21.26 -56.71 -23.24
N MET A 2 21.41 -56.48 -21.93
CA MET A 2 22.56 -55.81 -21.28
C MET A 2 22.65 -54.30 -21.55
N LYS A 3 22.15 -53.45 -20.62
CA LYS A 3 22.86 -52.85 -19.44
C LYS A 3 23.55 -51.53 -19.88
N ARG A 4 23.34 -50.33 -19.30
CA ARG A 4 23.40 -49.89 -17.89
C ARG A 4 23.07 -48.36 -17.83
N LEU A 5 22.33 -47.85 -16.82
CA LEU A 5 22.76 -47.03 -15.64
C LEU A 5 23.32 -45.63 -15.97
N THR A 6 23.13 -44.50 -15.26
CA THR A 6 22.24 -43.90 -14.21
C THR A 6 22.81 -42.49 -13.88
N HIS A 7 21.96 -41.59 -13.37
CA HIS A 7 22.22 -40.40 -12.48
C HIS A 7 23.00 -39.18 -13.05
N ILE A 8 22.47 -37.93 -13.04
CA ILE A 8 22.00 -36.99 -11.97
C ILE A 8 23.11 -36.42 -11.08
N SER A 9 23.32 -35.09 -11.15
CA SER A 9 23.60 -34.07 -10.09
C SER A 9 23.91 -32.74 -10.83
N ILE A 10 23.16 -31.61 -10.80
CA ILE A 10 22.65 -30.69 -9.77
C ILE A 10 23.71 -29.81 -9.07
N LEU A 11 23.65 -28.50 -9.42
CA LEU A 11 23.94 -27.23 -8.69
C LEU A 11 25.37 -27.03 -8.12
N ILE A 12 25.97 -25.83 -8.01
CA ILE A 12 25.57 -24.55 -7.38
C ILE A 12 26.61 -23.49 -7.87
N SER A 13 26.19 -22.34 -8.44
CA SER A 13 26.31 -20.94 -7.92
C SER A 13 27.70 -20.51 -7.39
N CYS A 14 28.26 -19.30 -7.50
CA CYS A 14 27.79 -17.95 -7.79
C CYS A 14 29.05 -17.02 -7.77
N TRP A 15 29.00 -15.87 -8.48
CA TRP A 15 29.55 -14.53 -8.09
C TRP A 15 31.10 -14.39 -7.95
N LEU A 16 31.82 -13.33 -8.33
CA LEU A 16 31.62 -11.88 -8.53
C LEU A 16 32.87 -11.30 -9.25
N VAL A 17 32.66 -10.19 -9.97
CA VAL A 17 33.51 -8.96 -10.06
C VAL A 17 34.96 -9.04 -10.55
N GLY A 18 35.22 -8.27 -11.60
CA GLY A 18 36.21 -7.18 -11.49
C GLY A 18 37.44 -7.25 -12.40
N GLY A 19 37.43 -6.39 -13.42
CA GLY A 19 38.55 -5.47 -13.65
C GLY A 19 39.72 -5.92 -14.53
N ALA A 20 40.19 -4.92 -15.28
CA ALA A 20 41.54 -4.71 -15.76
C ALA A 20 42.03 -5.55 -16.96
N TRP A 21 42.08 -4.84 -18.09
CA TRP A 21 43.09 -5.03 -19.12
C TRP A 21 44.49 -4.94 -18.51
N GLY A 22 45.35 -5.92 -18.80
CA GLY A 22 46.76 -5.92 -18.42
C GLY A 22 47.55 -6.84 -19.33
N PHE A 23 48.46 -6.26 -20.09
CA PHE A 23 49.46 -6.93 -20.93
C PHE A 23 50.30 -7.95 -20.15
N GLY A 24 50.67 -9.04 -20.82
CA GLY A 24 51.67 -10.00 -20.32
C GLY A 24 52.18 -10.93 -21.41
N PHE A 25 53.34 -10.60 -21.96
CA PHE A 25 54.13 -11.42 -22.88
C PHE A 25 54.93 -12.49 -22.09
N VAL A 26 55.46 -13.49 -22.82
CA VAL A 26 56.65 -14.34 -22.51
C VAL A 26 56.42 -15.80 -22.08
N SER A 27 56.57 -16.68 -23.09
CA SER A 27 57.45 -17.88 -23.24
C SER A 27 57.54 -19.04 -22.25
N GLY A 28 57.74 -20.25 -22.81
CA GLY A 28 58.54 -21.36 -22.24
C GLY A 28 57.75 -22.66 -22.05
N THR A 29 57.71 -23.63 -22.98
CA THR A 29 58.69 -24.69 -23.35
C THR A 29 58.40 -26.08 -22.76
N ALA A 30 58.47 -27.08 -23.66
CA ALA A 30 58.68 -28.54 -23.48
C ALA A 30 57.54 -29.35 -22.84
N GLY A 31 57.15 -30.55 -23.25
CA GLY A 31 57.54 -31.62 -24.20
C GLY A 31 56.60 -32.81 -23.87
N GLY A 32 56.32 -33.84 -24.67
CA GLY A 32 56.83 -34.34 -25.94
C GLY A 32 56.03 -35.59 -26.38
N PHE A 33 56.58 -36.28 -27.40
CA PHE A 33 56.33 -37.65 -27.89
C PHE A 33 55.13 -37.96 -28.82
N ILE A 34 55.38 -37.66 -30.10
CA ILE A 34 55.39 -38.51 -31.32
C ILE A 34 54.86 -39.96 -31.19
N VAL A 35 53.91 -40.34 -32.07
CA VAL A 35 53.97 -41.52 -32.96
C VAL A 35 53.30 -41.18 -34.31
N HIS A 36 54.05 -41.35 -35.40
CA HIS A 36 53.62 -41.16 -36.80
C HIS A 36 52.82 -42.35 -37.33
N ALA A 37 51.88 -42.09 -38.24
CA ALA A 37 51.52 -43.02 -39.32
C ALA A 37 51.02 -42.23 -40.56
N GLU A 38 51.88 -42.24 -41.58
CA GLU A 38 51.61 -42.25 -43.03
C GLU A 38 50.90 -41.04 -43.68
N ASP A 39 51.74 -40.13 -44.19
CA ASP A 39 51.43 -39.18 -45.27
C ASP A 39 51.24 -39.93 -46.60
N VAL A 40 50.00 -39.97 -47.10
CA VAL A 40 49.73 -40.11 -48.53
C VAL A 40 49.52 -38.69 -49.07
N PRO A 41 50.30 -38.21 -50.06
CA PRO A 41 50.06 -36.89 -50.63
C PRO A 41 48.74 -36.95 -51.40
N ALA A 42 47.68 -36.37 -50.82
CA ALA A 42 46.51 -36.00 -51.60
C ALA A 42 46.97 -34.97 -52.63
N VAL A 43 46.95 -35.37 -53.90
CA VAL A 43 47.11 -34.47 -55.03
C VAL A 43 46.02 -33.41 -54.92
N GLU A 44 46.38 -32.22 -54.43
CA GLU A 44 45.58 -31.02 -54.64
C GLU A 44 45.55 -30.80 -56.16
N VAL A 45 44.46 -31.25 -56.78
CA VAL A 45 44.05 -30.71 -58.06
C VAL A 45 43.68 -29.26 -57.74
N GLU A 46 44.61 -28.34 -57.96
CA GLU A 46 44.30 -26.91 -58.10
C GLU A 46 43.26 -26.80 -59.21
N SER A 47 41.98 -26.80 -58.83
CA SER A 47 40.92 -26.38 -59.72
C SER A 47 41.22 -24.94 -60.07
N ALA A 48 41.48 -24.67 -61.36
CA ALA A 48 41.64 -23.33 -61.90
C ALA A 48 40.61 -22.38 -61.25
N PRO A 49 40.98 -21.13 -60.92
CA PRO A 49 40.06 -20.20 -60.26
C PRO A 49 38.79 -20.16 -61.10
N VAL A 50 37.69 -20.70 -60.55
CA VAL A 50 36.39 -20.62 -61.20
C VAL A 50 36.14 -19.12 -61.29
N VAL A 51 36.24 -18.58 -62.50
CA VAL A 51 35.92 -17.18 -62.74
C VAL A 51 34.45 -17.07 -62.40
N GLU A 52 34.15 -16.57 -61.19
CA GLU A 52 32.79 -16.36 -60.72
C GLU A 52 32.18 -15.26 -61.59
N THR A 53 31.64 -15.65 -62.73
CA THR A 53 30.94 -14.74 -63.64
C THR A 53 29.65 -14.23 -62.99
N PRO A 54 29.10 -13.10 -63.47
CA PRO A 54 27.78 -12.67 -63.05
C PRO A 54 26.73 -13.78 -63.18
N ALA A 55 26.73 -14.53 -64.30
CA ALA A 55 25.79 -15.63 -64.53
C ALA A 55 25.92 -16.74 -63.48
N SER A 56 27.15 -17.19 -63.18
CA SER A 56 27.36 -18.28 -62.22
C SER A 56 26.93 -17.91 -60.79
N LEU A 57 27.20 -16.67 -60.33
CA LEU A 57 26.75 -16.22 -59.01
C LEU A 57 25.22 -16.09 -58.95
N TRP A 58 24.60 -15.60 -60.02
CA TRP A 58 23.15 -15.48 -60.12
C TRP A 58 22.46 -16.84 -60.05
N ASP A 59 22.93 -17.80 -60.85
CA ASP A 59 22.36 -19.13 -60.92
C ASP A 59 22.54 -19.88 -59.59
N ALA A 60 23.69 -19.72 -58.93
CA ALA A 60 23.93 -20.26 -57.60
C ALA A 60 22.99 -19.66 -56.54
N ALA A 61 22.74 -18.34 -56.58
CA ALA A 61 21.81 -17.69 -55.65
C ALA A 61 20.37 -18.19 -55.83
N ILE A 62 19.93 -18.35 -57.08
CA ILE A 62 18.61 -18.89 -57.41
C ILE A 62 18.48 -20.36 -56.99
N ALA A 63 19.52 -21.17 -57.22
CA ALA A 63 19.55 -22.57 -56.80
C ALA A 63 19.43 -22.70 -55.27
N ALA A 64 20.22 -21.92 -54.52
CA ALA A 64 20.13 -21.89 -53.05
C ALA A 64 18.73 -21.47 -52.57
N ARG A 65 18.12 -20.48 -53.22
CA ARG A 65 16.75 -20.04 -52.86
C ARG A 65 15.72 -21.13 -53.13
N LYS A 66 15.83 -21.85 -54.25
CA LYS A 66 14.96 -22.99 -54.59
C LYS A 66 15.12 -24.16 -53.63
N ALA A 67 16.32 -24.32 -53.06
CA ALA A 67 16.61 -25.31 -52.03
C ALA A 67 16.20 -24.87 -50.60
N ASP A 68 15.53 -23.71 -50.46
CA ASP A 68 15.16 -23.09 -49.18
C ASP A 68 16.37 -22.75 -48.27
N GLU A 69 17.57 -22.66 -48.85
CA GLU A 69 18.79 -22.23 -48.17
C GLU A 69 18.87 -20.70 -48.12
N LEU A 70 17.87 -20.07 -47.46
CA LEU A 70 17.66 -18.61 -47.48
C LEU A 70 18.91 -17.82 -47.06
N GLY A 71 19.66 -18.31 -46.08
CA GLY A 71 20.89 -17.68 -45.63
C GLY A 71 21.99 -17.67 -46.70
N GLN A 72 22.14 -18.77 -47.44
CA GLN A 72 23.12 -18.86 -48.53
C GLN A 72 22.67 -18.04 -49.74
N ALA A 73 21.40 -18.13 -50.11
CA ALA A 73 20.82 -17.35 -51.20
C ALA A 73 21.00 -15.84 -50.98
N SER A 74 20.66 -15.33 -49.80
CA SER A 74 20.85 -13.91 -49.45
C SER A 74 22.32 -13.48 -49.57
N ARG A 75 23.27 -14.29 -49.07
CA ARG A 75 24.71 -14.00 -49.18
C ARG A 75 25.21 -14.01 -50.62
N LEU A 76 24.75 -14.95 -51.45
CA LEU A 76 25.16 -15.04 -52.86
C LEU A 76 24.63 -13.86 -53.68
N PHE A 77 23.38 -13.44 -53.45
CA PHE A 77 22.82 -12.24 -54.06
C PHE A 77 23.58 -10.96 -53.63
N LEU A 78 23.90 -10.83 -52.34
CA LEU A 78 24.71 -9.71 -51.85
C LEU A 78 26.11 -9.71 -52.48
N ARG A 79 26.76 -10.87 -52.57
CA ARG A 79 28.08 -11.00 -53.19
C ARG A 79 28.07 -10.68 -54.68
N TYR A 80 27.00 -11.04 -55.39
CA TYR A 80 26.77 -10.60 -56.76
C TYR A 80 26.75 -9.06 -56.82
N TYR A 81 25.95 -8.42 -55.98
CA TYR A 81 25.83 -6.96 -55.92
C TYR A 81 27.20 -6.30 -55.65
N GLU A 82 27.92 -6.75 -54.63
CA GLU A 82 29.20 -6.17 -54.22
C GLU A 82 30.26 -6.23 -55.33
N LYS A 83 30.33 -7.35 -56.08
CA LYS A 83 31.32 -7.58 -57.14
C LYS A 83 30.92 -6.92 -58.47
N TYR A 84 29.63 -6.82 -58.75
CA TYR A 84 29.09 -6.44 -60.05
C TYR A 84 28.14 -5.23 -59.98
N ARG A 85 28.47 -4.22 -59.16
CA ARG A 85 27.62 -3.02 -58.92
C ARG A 85 27.14 -2.26 -60.15
N LYS A 86 27.85 -2.37 -61.28
CA LYS A 86 27.54 -1.65 -62.53
C LYS A 86 26.70 -2.47 -63.53
N THR A 87 26.32 -3.70 -63.21
CA THR A 87 25.48 -4.52 -64.11
C THR A 87 24.01 -4.16 -63.96
N ASP A 88 23.23 -4.42 -65.01
CA ASP A 88 21.78 -4.17 -65.02
C ASP A 88 21.03 -4.96 -63.93
N LYS A 89 21.62 -6.08 -63.45
CA LYS A 89 21.07 -6.92 -62.38
C LYS A 89 21.53 -6.55 -60.97
N ALA A 90 22.42 -5.56 -60.80
CA ALA A 90 22.94 -5.19 -59.48
C ALA A 90 21.82 -4.75 -58.52
N GLN A 91 20.88 -3.94 -59.01
CA GLN A 91 19.69 -3.52 -58.26
C GLN A 91 18.86 -4.72 -57.83
N GLU A 92 18.49 -5.59 -58.77
CA GLU A 92 17.68 -6.77 -58.48
C GLU A 92 18.39 -7.73 -57.53
N ALA A 93 19.71 -7.93 -57.67
CA ALA A 93 20.49 -8.76 -56.77
C ALA A 93 20.40 -8.25 -55.33
N LEU A 94 20.58 -6.94 -55.10
CA LEU A 94 20.49 -6.38 -53.75
C LEU A 94 19.07 -6.48 -53.17
N TRP A 95 18.05 -6.27 -54.01
CA TRP A 95 16.65 -6.46 -53.61
C TRP A 95 16.38 -7.90 -53.17
N GLN A 96 16.79 -8.88 -53.98
CA GLN A 96 16.64 -10.31 -53.66
C GLN A 96 17.43 -10.72 -52.42
N ALA A 97 18.62 -10.14 -52.20
CA ALA A 97 19.38 -10.34 -50.98
C ALA A 97 18.59 -9.91 -49.73
N ALA A 98 17.98 -8.72 -49.78
CA ALA A 98 17.20 -8.15 -48.68
C ALA A 98 15.91 -8.95 -48.40
N LEU A 99 15.13 -9.28 -49.45
CA LEU A 99 13.91 -10.08 -49.32
C LEU A 99 14.20 -11.47 -48.74
N THR A 100 15.23 -12.14 -49.24
CA THR A 100 15.60 -13.48 -48.76
C THR A 100 16.06 -13.42 -47.30
N LYS A 101 16.80 -12.37 -46.90
CA LYS A 101 17.19 -12.18 -45.49
C LYS A 101 15.98 -11.93 -44.60
N LYS A 102 14.99 -11.17 -45.07
CA LYS A 102 13.72 -10.96 -44.37
C LYS A 102 12.96 -12.28 -44.18
N GLN A 103 12.87 -13.10 -45.23
CA GLN A 103 12.24 -14.41 -45.15
C GLN A 103 12.94 -15.31 -44.12
N LEU A 104 14.27 -15.32 -44.11
CA LEU A 104 15.05 -16.02 -43.09
C LEU A 104 14.75 -15.49 -41.68
N ALA A 105 14.74 -14.17 -41.49
CA ALA A 105 14.47 -13.55 -40.19
C ALA A 105 13.07 -13.86 -39.65
N LEU A 106 12.09 -14.18 -40.52
CA LEU A 106 10.75 -14.58 -40.08
C LEU A 106 10.69 -15.99 -39.50
N VAL A 107 11.63 -16.88 -39.84
CA VAL A 107 11.64 -18.29 -39.42
C VAL A 107 12.77 -18.65 -38.45
N THR A 108 13.72 -17.73 -38.22
CA THR A 108 14.90 -17.98 -37.37
C THR A 108 14.71 -17.45 -35.95
N THR A 109 15.26 -18.14 -34.94
CA THR A 109 15.26 -17.69 -33.54
C THR A 109 16.70 -17.72 -32.97
N PRO A 110 17.29 -16.59 -32.53
CA PRO A 110 16.73 -15.23 -32.57
C PRO A 110 16.72 -14.66 -34.01
N PRO A 111 15.75 -13.80 -34.35
CA PRO A 111 15.63 -13.24 -35.69
C PRO A 111 16.61 -12.09 -35.95
N GLU A 112 17.28 -12.09 -37.10
CA GLU A 112 18.31 -11.11 -37.48
C GLU A 112 17.74 -9.86 -38.19
N TRP A 113 16.79 -9.15 -37.56
CA TRP A 113 16.15 -7.96 -38.15
C TRP A 113 17.12 -6.79 -38.39
N GLU A 114 18.25 -6.76 -37.69
CA GLU A 114 19.29 -5.77 -37.93
C GLU A 114 19.92 -5.89 -39.32
N ALA A 115 20.22 -7.12 -39.73
CA ALA A 115 20.76 -7.41 -41.05
C ALA A 115 19.74 -7.11 -42.15
N VAL A 116 18.45 -7.42 -41.91
CA VAL A 116 17.34 -7.06 -42.80
C VAL A 116 17.29 -5.55 -43.02
N ARG A 117 17.25 -4.76 -41.93
CA ARG A 117 17.29 -3.30 -41.98
C ARG A 117 18.50 -2.79 -42.77
N ASN A 118 19.68 -3.34 -42.52
CA ASN A 118 20.92 -2.89 -43.16
C ASN A 118 20.89 -3.09 -44.69
N LEU A 119 20.35 -4.22 -45.17
CA LEU A 119 20.22 -4.50 -46.60
C LEU A 119 19.20 -3.56 -47.28
N PHE A 120 18.03 -3.35 -46.66
CA PHE A 120 17.05 -2.39 -47.22
C PHE A 120 17.52 -0.94 -47.16
N ARG A 121 18.28 -0.55 -46.12
CA ARG A 121 18.94 0.75 -46.06
C ARG A 121 19.99 0.91 -47.15
N MET A 122 20.79 -0.12 -47.41
CA MET A 122 21.77 -0.10 -48.50
C MET A 122 21.06 0.05 -49.86
N TYR A 123 19.98 -0.71 -50.09
CA TYR A 123 19.16 -0.57 -51.30
C TYR A 123 18.60 0.85 -51.47
N SER A 124 18.02 1.43 -50.42
CA SER A 124 17.44 2.78 -50.45
C SER A 124 18.48 3.88 -50.69
N THR A 125 19.73 3.66 -50.27
CA THR A 125 20.85 4.60 -50.46
C THR A 125 21.45 4.48 -51.85
N ASP A 126 21.71 3.25 -52.31
CA ASP A 126 22.40 2.99 -53.57
C ASP A 126 21.46 3.11 -54.78
N PHE A 127 20.15 2.90 -54.58
CA PHE A 127 19.11 2.94 -55.60
C PHE A 127 17.87 3.77 -55.14
N PRO A 128 18.02 5.09 -54.91
CA PRO A 128 16.96 5.93 -54.34
C PRO A 128 15.73 6.13 -55.25
N ASP A 129 15.89 5.96 -56.56
CA ASP A 129 14.83 6.15 -57.56
C ASP A 129 14.37 4.82 -58.21
N ALA A 130 14.82 3.68 -57.68
CA ALA A 130 14.46 2.36 -58.18
C ALA A 130 13.01 1.98 -57.87
N GLU A 131 12.49 1.02 -58.64
CA GLU A 131 11.12 0.49 -58.52
C GLU A 131 10.74 0.14 -57.07
N HIS A 132 11.64 -0.50 -56.32
CA HIS A 132 11.37 -0.96 -54.95
C HIS A 132 11.88 0.00 -53.86
N SER A 133 12.21 1.25 -54.19
CA SER A 133 12.81 2.17 -53.22
C SER A 133 11.80 2.61 -52.15
N GLN A 134 10.51 2.67 -52.49
CA GLN A 134 9.44 2.94 -51.53
C GLN A 134 9.28 1.76 -50.56
N GLU A 135 9.19 0.54 -51.08
CA GLU A 135 9.10 -0.71 -50.33
C GLU A 135 10.30 -0.86 -49.40
N ALA A 136 11.52 -0.65 -49.89
CA ALA A 136 12.73 -0.72 -49.08
C ALA A 136 12.68 0.27 -47.91
N TYR A 137 12.21 1.50 -48.14
CA TYR A 137 12.06 2.50 -47.08
C TYR A 137 11.02 2.08 -46.03
N PHE A 138 9.90 1.51 -46.46
CA PHE A 138 8.89 0.96 -45.58
C PHE A 138 9.44 -0.21 -44.73
N GLU A 139 10.18 -1.14 -45.34
CA GLU A 139 10.76 -2.30 -44.67
C GLU A 139 11.83 -1.93 -43.63
N ILE A 140 12.52 -0.79 -43.78
CA ILE A 140 13.39 -0.23 -42.73
C ILE A 140 12.56 0.09 -41.48
N GLY A 141 11.42 0.78 -41.64
CA GLY A 141 10.51 1.09 -40.54
C GLY A 141 9.94 -0.17 -39.85
N VAL A 142 9.53 -1.16 -40.64
CA VAL A 142 9.06 -2.46 -40.11
C VAL A 142 10.18 -3.19 -39.36
N SER A 143 11.41 -3.15 -39.87
CA SER A 143 12.56 -3.75 -39.19
C SER A 143 12.82 -3.08 -37.84
N HIS A 144 12.73 -1.75 -37.75
CA HIS A 144 12.79 -1.03 -36.47
C HIS A 144 11.69 -1.48 -35.50
N TYR A 145 10.44 -1.62 -35.96
CA TYR A 145 9.35 -2.15 -35.14
C TYR A 145 9.66 -3.56 -34.61
N ARG A 146 10.16 -4.45 -35.48
CA ARG A 146 10.49 -5.84 -35.11
C ARG A 146 11.63 -5.94 -34.10
N MET A 147 12.59 -5.00 -34.15
CA MET A 147 13.65 -4.84 -33.16
C MET A 147 13.20 -4.12 -31.87
N LYS A 148 11.91 -3.77 -31.75
CA LYS A 148 11.33 -2.99 -30.64
C LYS A 148 11.85 -1.55 -30.53
N TYR A 149 12.48 -1.03 -31.58
CA TYR A 149 12.88 0.37 -31.72
C TYR A 149 11.69 1.20 -32.21
N TYR A 150 10.66 1.32 -31.35
CA TYR A 150 9.37 1.89 -31.75
C TYR A 150 9.44 3.39 -32.08
N ARG A 151 10.35 4.15 -31.46
CA ARG A 151 10.52 5.58 -31.76
C ARG A 151 11.06 5.77 -33.17
N GLU A 152 12.09 5.01 -33.52
CA GLU A 152 12.72 4.98 -34.83
C GLU A 152 11.71 4.51 -35.89
N ALA A 153 10.96 3.46 -35.61
CA ALA A 153 9.91 2.98 -36.51
C ALA A 153 8.89 4.09 -36.84
N LEU A 154 8.40 4.83 -35.83
CA LEU A 154 7.49 5.96 -36.03
C LEU A 154 8.12 7.09 -36.86
N ILE A 155 9.42 7.38 -36.66
CA ILE A 155 10.14 8.37 -37.46
C ILE A 155 10.14 7.94 -38.93
N TYR A 156 10.51 6.70 -39.24
CA TYR A 156 10.51 6.20 -40.62
C TYR A 156 9.11 6.19 -41.24
N PHE A 157 8.06 5.79 -40.51
CA PHE A 157 6.69 5.84 -41.04
C PHE A 157 6.20 7.28 -41.28
N ASN A 158 6.58 8.24 -40.43
CA ASN A 158 6.27 9.65 -40.66
C ASN A 158 7.02 10.21 -41.88
N LEU A 159 8.31 9.93 -41.99
CA LEU A 159 9.13 10.36 -43.12
C LEU A 159 8.68 9.72 -44.43
N PHE A 160 8.20 8.48 -44.40
CA PHE A 160 7.61 7.83 -45.58
C PHE A 160 6.48 8.69 -46.14
N GLY A 161 5.53 9.13 -45.31
CA GLY A 161 4.41 9.95 -45.75
C GLY A 161 4.81 11.34 -46.29
N GLN A 162 5.96 11.86 -45.87
CA GLN A 162 6.52 13.11 -46.41
C GLN A 162 7.24 12.90 -47.74
N ARG A 163 7.95 11.77 -47.88
CA ARG A 163 8.77 11.46 -49.05
C ARG A 163 7.97 10.84 -50.20
N TYR A 164 6.94 10.07 -49.88
CA TYR A 164 6.12 9.31 -50.83
C TYR A 164 4.61 9.52 -50.58
N PRO A 165 4.09 10.76 -50.66
CA PRO A 165 2.71 11.08 -50.29
C PRO A 165 1.65 10.35 -51.14
N ASP A 166 1.96 10.06 -52.40
CA ASP A 166 1.05 9.41 -53.36
C ASP A 166 1.31 7.90 -53.52
N SER A 167 2.12 7.31 -52.64
CA SER A 167 2.49 5.89 -52.75
C SER A 167 1.29 4.98 -52.52
N ALA A 168 1.17 3.92 -53.34
CA ALA A 168 0.22 2.84 -53.12
C ALA A 168 0.47 2.08 -51.79
N LEU A 169 1.68 2.17 -51.22
CA LEU A 169 2.01 1.59 -49.91
C LEU A 169 1.53 2.43 -48.73
N THR A 170 1.03 3.64 -48.97
CA THR A 170 0.62 4.56 -47.91
C THR A 170 -0.33 3.91 -46.91
N PRO A 171 -1.41 3.20 -47.31
CA PRO A 171 -2.28 2.51 -46.35
C PRO A 171 -1.55 1.44 -45.51
N GLN A 172 -0.60 0.71 -46.11
CA GLN A 172 0.19 -0.29 -45.40
C GLN A 172 1.12 0.37 -44.37
N VAL A 173 1.82 1.44 -44.75
CA VAL A 173 2.68 2.23 -43.86
C VAL A 173 1.86 2.79 -42.69
N ARG A 174 0.67 3.33 -42.97
CA ARG A 174 -0.27 3.83 -41.96
C ARG A 174 -0.72 2.71 -41.01
N TYR A 175 -1.00 1.50 -41.51
CA TYR A 175 -1.31 0.37 -40.64
C TYR A 175 -0.18 0.06 -39.65
N TRP A 176 1.08 0.00 -40.11
CA TRP A 176 2.23 -0.22 -39.23
C TRP A 176 2.50 0.95 -38.29
N GLN A 177 2.25 2.17 -38.74
CA GLN A 177 2.29 3.36 -37.89
C GLN A 177 1.28 3.25 -36.74
N GLY A 178 0.02 2.92 -37.05
CA GLY A 178 -1.02 2.69 -36.05
C GLY A 178 -0.63 1.58 -35.07
N LYS A 179 -0.14 0.44 -35.57
CA LYS A 179 0.34 -0.68 -34.74
C LYS A 179 1.47 -0.27 -33.80
N THR A 180 2.37 0.57 -34.28
CA THR A 180 3.47 1.10 -33.47
C THR A 180 2.95 2.06 -32.41
N MET A 181 2.00 2.92 -32.76
CA MET A 181 1.35 3.85 -31.83
C MET A 181 0.62 3.12 -30.69
N VAL A 182 -0.14 2.05 -30.98
CA VAL A 182 -0.74 1.19 -29.95
C VAL A 182 0.33 0.65 -29.00
N THR A 183 1.43 0.13 -29.56
CA THR A 183 2.51 -0.48 -28.79
C THR A 183 3.18 0.51 -27.82
N VAL A 184 3.23 1.80 -28.17
CA VAL A 184 3.78 2.86 -27.29
C VAL A 184 2.71 3.59 -26.47
N GLY A 185 1.47 3.11 -26.47
CA GLY A 185 0.37 3.68 -25.68
C GLY A 185 -0.29 4.94 -26.26
N ARG A 186 0.00 5.31 -27.51
CA ARG A 186 -0.60 6.46 -28.22
C ARG A 186 -1.92 6.06 -28.87
N PHE A 187 -2.89 5.66 -28.05
CA PHE A 187 -4.10 5.00 -28.53
C PHE A 187 -5.03 5.90 -29.35
N ASP A 188 -5.24 7.16 -28.96
CA ASP A 188 -6.11 8.07 -29.73
C ASP A 188 -5.57 8.35 -31.13
N GLU A 189 -4.25 8.52 -31.25
CA GLU A 189 -3.58 8.71 -32.54
C GLU A 189 -3.60 7.43 -33.39
N ALA A 190 -3.40 6.27 -32.76
CA ALA A 190 -3.52 4.98 -33.43
C ALA A 190 -4.93 4.78 -34.01
N ALA A 191 -5.97 5.12 -33.26
CA ALA A 191 -7.36 4.99 -33.72
C ALA A 191 -7.63 5.88 -34.94
N ALA A 192 -7.14 7.13 -34.94
CA ALA A 192 -7.26 8.02 -36.09
C ALA A 192 -6.51 7.47 -37.31
N VAL A 193 -5.30 6.97 -37.13
CA VAL A 193 -4.52 6.38 -38.23
C VAL A 193 -5.20 5.13 -38.79
N TYR A 194 -5.74 4.25 -37.96
CA TYR A 194 -6.48 3.07 -38.44
C TYR A 194 -7.75 3.46 -39.21
N GLN A 195 -8.47 4.49 -38.79
CA GLN A 195 -9.65 5.00 -39.53
C GLN A 195 -9.28 5.47 -40.94
N GLU A 196 -8.08 6.02 -41.14
CA GLU A 196 -7.58 6.36 -42.47
C GLU A 196 -7.29 5.10 -43.31
N VAL A 197 -6.72 4.05 -42.71
CA VAL A 197 -6.48 2.77 -43.41
C VAL A 197 -7.78 2.10 -43.86
N LEU A 198 -8.90 2.30 -43.15
CA LEU A 198 -10.20 1.76 -43.55
C LEU A 198 -10.71 2.26 -44.91
N LYS A 199 -10.15 3.36 -45.43
CA LYS A 199 -10.46 3.90 -46.77
C LYS A 199 -9.75 3.14 -47.89
N SER A 200 -8.83 2.23 -47.56
CA SER A 200 -8.11 1.40 -48.53
C SER A 200 -9.04 0.41 -49.24
N GLU A 201 -8.81 0.21 -50.54
CA GLU A 201 -9.50 -0.81 -51.34
C GLU A 201 -8.97 -2.23 -51.04
N ASP A 202 -7.79 -2.34 -50.42
CA ASP A 202 -7.21 -3.61 -49.99
C ASP A 202 -8.01 -4.22 -48.83
N ARG A 203 -8.73 -5.31 -49.12
CA ARG A 203 -9.51 -6.09 -48.16
C ARG A 203 -8.70 -6.48 -46.92
N THR A 204 -7.50 -7.01 -47.12
CA THR A 204 -6.66 -7.54 -46.04
C THR A 204 -6.23 -6.42 -45.12
N LEU A 205 -5.76 -5.29 -45.67
CA LEU A 205 -5.40 -4.12 -44.87
C LEU A 205 -6.59 -3.53 -44.12
N ARG A 206 -7.77 -3.49 -44.75
CA ARG A 206 -8.99 -3.02 -44.10
C ARG A 206 -9.35 -3.90 -42.90
N ILE A 207 -9.31 -5.22 -43.03
CA ILE A 207 -9.58 -6.13 -41.91
C ILE A 207 -8.53 -5.96 -40.80
N LEU A 208 -7.24 -5.93 -41.14
CA LEU A 208 -6.17 -5.72 -40.15
C LEU A 208 -6.32 -4.39 -39.41
N ALA A 209 -6.72 -3.32 -40.10
CA ALA A 209 -7.01 -2.03 -39.49
C ALA A 209 -8.27 -2.06 -38.62
N MET A 210 -9.32 -2.80 -38.99
CA MET A 210 -10.49 -3.01 -38.13
C MET A 210 -10.12 -3.77 -36.86
N ILE A 211 -9.27 -4.78 -36.95
CA ILE A 211 -8.76 -5.51 -35.78
C ILE A 211 -7.95 -4.57 -34.88
N GLY A 212 -6.96 -3.88 -35.44
CA GLY A 212 -6.15 -2.93 -34.69
C GLY A 212 -6.98 -1.80 -34.06
N LEU A 213 -8.02 -1.32 -34.74
CA LEU A 213 -8.96 -0.33 -34.22
C LEU A 213 -9.80 -0.91 -33.06
N GLY A 214 -10.26 -2.16 -33.18
CA GLY A 214 -10.95 -2.87 -32.10
C GLY A 214 -10.09 -3.04 -30.86
N GLU A 215 -8.83 -3.47 -31.03
CA GLU A 215 -7.83 -3.59 -29.96
C GLU A 215 -7.57 -2.23 -29.30
N THR A 216 -7.42 -1.18 -30.11
CA THR A 216 -7.21 0.20 -29.65
C THR A 216 -8.40 0.69 -28.83
N TYR A 217 -9.63 0.52 -29.31
CA TYR A 217 -10.82 0.89 -28.54
C TYR A 217 -10.95 0.10 -27.24
N SER A 218 -10.57 -1.18 -27.25
CA SER A 218 -10.56 -2.05 -26.08
C SER A 218 -9.52 -1.59 -25.04
N ALA A 219 -8.37 -1.09 -25.48
CA ALA A 219 -7.31 -0.54 -24.62
C ALA A 219 -7.71 0.82 -23.99
N ILE A 220 -8.43 1.68 -24.72
CA ILE A 220 -8.97 2.95 -24.20
C ILE A 220 -10.18 2.74 -23.27
N GLY A 221 -10.68 1.50 -23.12
CA GLY A 221 -11.88 1.19 -22.34
C GLY A 221 -13.20 1.47 -23.07
N ARG A 222 -13.16 1.79 -24.36
CA ARG A 222 -14.36 1.96 -25.23
C ARG A 222 -14.87 0.60 -25.70
N ASN A 223 -15.18 -0.29 -24.76
CA ASN A 223 -15.45 -1.71 -24.99
C ASN A 223 -16.63 -1.95 -25.95
N SER A 224 -17.69 -1.15 -25.87
CA SER A 224 -18.83 -1.26 -26.79
C SER A 224 -18.44 -0.92 -28.24
N LYS A 225 -17.56 0.06 -28.46
CA LYS A 225 -17.06 0.40 -29.81
C LYS A 225 -16.11 -0.67 -30.34
N ALA A 226 -15.26 -1.23 -29.47
CA ALA A 226 -14.40 -2.37 -29.81
C ALA A 226 -15.24 -3.54 -30.31
N LEU A 227 -16.27 -3.94 -29.53
CA LEU A 227 -17.17 -5.02 -29.89
C LEU A 227 -17.90 -4.74 -31.21
N GLN A 228 -18.44 -3.53 -31.41
CA GLN A 228 -19.08 -3.16 -32.68
C GLN A 228 -18.14 -3.28 -33.88
N THR A 229 -16.86 -2.91 -33.71
CA THR A 229 -15.83 -3.01 -34.77
C THR A 229 -15.52 -4.47 -35.11
N TYR A 230 -15.43 -5.35 -34.13
CA TYR A 230 -15.26 -6.78 -34.42
C TYR A 230 -16.51 -7.42 -35.04
N LEU A 231 -17.70 -7.01 -34.61
CA LEU A 231 -18.95 -7.49 -35.19
C LEU A 231 -19.17 -7.03 -36.64
N SER A 232 -18.64 -5.87 -37.04
CA SER A 232 -18.66 -5.47 -38.46
C SER A 232 -17.74 -6.35 -39.30
N ILE A 233 -16.60 -6.82 -38.79
CA ILE A 233 -15.78 -7.83 -39.48
C ILE A 233 -16.60 -9.10 -39.72
N MET A 234 -17.34 -9.59 -38.72
CA MET A 234 -18.20 -10.78 -38.89
C MET A 234 -19.35 -10.58 -39.87
N ARG A 235 -19.84 -9.34 -40.03
CA ARG A 235 -20.92 -9.02 -40.96
C ARG A 235 -20.41 -8.86 -42.39
N GLU A 236 -19.30 -8.14 -42.57
CA GLU A 236 -18.71 -7.82 -43.86
C GLU A 236 -17.87 -8.99 -44.41
N TYR A 237 -17.26 -9.78 -43.53
CA TYR A 237 -16.42 -10.94 -43.85
C TYR A 237 -16.78 -12.16 -43.00
N PRO A 238 -17.95 -12.79 -43.24
CA PRO A 238 -18.46 -13.87 -42.38
C PRO A 238 -17.57 -15.10 -42.26
N LYS A 239 -16.57 -15.28 -43.15
CA LYS A 239 -15.62 -16.40 -43.12
C LYS A 239 -14.26 -16.05 -42.53
N TYR A 240 -14.03 -14.80 -42.13
CA TYR A 240 -12.71 -14.35 -41.71
C TYR A 240 -12.15 -15.10 -40.50
N TYR A 241 -13.01 -15.57 -39.59
CA TYR A 241 -12.55 -16.36 -38.44
C TYR A 241 -11.91 -17.71 -38.84
N TYR A 242 -12.12 -18.22 -40.06
CA TYR A 242 -11.37 -19.37 -40.59
C TYR A 242 -9.99 -18.98 -41.14
N GLU A 243 -9.82 -17.72 -41.56
CA GLU A 243 -8.55 -17.19 -42.07
C GLU A 243 -7.59 -16.89 -40.91
N ASP A 244 -8.11 -16.36 -39.80
CA ASP A 244 -7.35 -16.04 -38.60
C ASP A 244 -8.18 -16.36 -37.34
N LEU A 245 -7.83 -17.46 -36.67
CA LEU A 245 -8.56 -17.92 -35.49
C LEU A 245 -8.31 -17.03 -34.27
N ASP A 246 -7.19 -16.29 -34.20
CA ASP A 246 -6.92 -15.37 -33.09
C ASP A 246 -7.96 -14.24 -33.01
N PHE A 247 -8.64 -13.95 -34.12
CA PHE A 247 -9.79 -13.06 -34.15
C PHE A 247 -10.90 -13.49 -33.18
N LEU A 248 -11.15 -14.80 -33.02
CA LEU A 248 -12.17 -15.31 -32.10
C LEU A 248 -11.83 -14.99 -30.64
N VAL A 249 -10.53 -15.01 -30.29
CA VAL A 249 -10.05 -14.62 -28.95
C VAL A 249 -10.30 -13.14 -28.70
N ASN A 250 -9.95 -12.29 -29.67
CA ASN A 250 -10.19 -10.84 -29.60
C ASN A 250 -11.68 -10.51 -29.46
N LEU A 251 -12.55 -11.18 -30.23
CA LEU A 251 -14.00 -11.01 -30.16
C LEU A 251 -14.56 -11.53 -28.82
N GLY A 252 -14.11 -12.69 -28.35
CA GLY A 252 -14.50 -13.25 -27.05
C GLY A 252 -14.18 -12.30 -25.89
N ASN A 253 -12.96 -11.77 -25.88
CA ASN A 253 -12.52 -10.82 -24.86
C ASN A 253 -13.26 -9.47 -24.94
N ALA A 254 -13.66 -9.04 -26.15
CA ALA A 254 -14.52 -7.87 -26.31
C ALA A 254 -15.93 -8.10 -25.73
N TYR A 255 -16.49 -9.31 -25.88
CA TYR A 255 -17.76 -9.67 -25.25
C TYR A 255 -17.66 -9.65 -23.72
N PHE A 256 -16.61 -10.24 -23.14
CA PHE A 256 -16.37 -10.21 -21.69
C PHE A 256 -16.28 -8.78 -21.15
N LYS A 257 -15.55 -7.90 -21.83
CA LYS A 257 -15.43 -6.48 -21.43
C LYS A 257 -16.73 -5.67 -21.52
N VAL A 258 -17.77 -6.20 -22.17
CA VAL A 258 -19.13 -5.62 -22.24
C VAL A 258 -20.10 -6.37 -21.30
N GLY A 259 -19.62 -7.34 -20.52
CA GLY A 259 -20.42 -8.15 -19.59
C GLY A 259 -21.24 -9.26 -20.27
N LYS A 260 -20.98 -9.53 -21.55
CA LYS A 260 -21.66 -10.57 -22.34
C LYS A 260 -20.90 -11.91 -22.21
N GLU A 261 -20.91 -12.45 -21.00
CA GLU A 261 -20.10 -13.63 -20.63
C GLU A 261 -20.40 -14.86 -21.51
N GLN A 262 -21.68 -15.17 -21.76
CA GLN A 262 -22.05 -16.33 -22.57
C GLN A 262 -21.51 -16.25 -24.01
N GLN A 263 -21.73 -15.12 -24.70
CA GLN A 263 -21.25 -14.93 -26.07
C GLN A 263 -19.72 -14.95 -26.15
N GLY A 264 -19.04 -14.42 -25.12
CA GLY A 264 -17.58 -14.46 -25.04
C GLY A 264 -17.06 -15.89 -24.93
N ARG A 265 -17.64 -16.70 -24.04
CA ARG A 265 -17.31 -18.12 -23.87
C ARG A 265 -17.52 -18.91 -25.17
N GLU A 266 -18.60 -18.65 -25.89
CA GLU A 266 -18.88 -19.29 -27.18
C GLU A 266 -17.74 -19.08 -28.20
N GLN A 267 -17.22 -17.85 -28.32
CA GLN A 267 -16.11 -17.58 -29.25
C GLN A 267 -14.82 -18.31 -28.85
N LEU A 268 -14.53 -18.34 -27.55
CA LEU A 268 -13.35 -19.04 -27.03
C LEU A 268 -13.46 -20.56 -27.18
N PHE A 269 -14.65 -21.14 -27.02
CA PHE A 269 -14.86 -22.56 -27.32
C PHE A 269 -14.75 -22.86 -28.81
N TYR A 270 -15.23 -21.98 -29.70
CA TYR A 270 -15.00 -22.13 -31.14
C TYR A 270 -13.50 -22.14 -31.46
N PHE A 271 -12.72 -21.22 -30.89
CA PHE A 271 -11.26 -21.22 -31.04
C PHE A 271 -10.65 -22.55 -30.62
N LEU A 272 -10.94 -23.03 -29.39
CA LEU A 272 -10.37 -24.26 -28.87
C LEU A 272 -10.74 -25.52 -29.68
N ASN A 273 -11.95 -25.56 -30.27
CA ASN A 273 -12.42 -26.70 -31.03
C ASN A 273 -11.89 -26.73 -32.48
N MET A 274 -11.50 -25.57 -33.02
CA MET A 274 -11.00 -25.44 -34.40
C MET A 274 -9.48 -25.58 -34.52
N THR A 275 -8.76 -25.57 -33.41
CA THR A 275 -7.31 -25.72 -33.35
C THR A 275 -6.91 -27.04 -32.72
N GLU A 276 -6.09 -27.85 -33.38
CA GLU A 276 -5.60 -29.11 -32.79
C GLU A 276 -4.61 -28.87 -31.64
N GLN A 277 -3.73 -27.86 -31.77
CA GLN A 277 -2.77 -27.46 -30.73
C GLN A 277 -2.65 -25.93 -30.65
N PRO A 278 -3.63 -25.23 -30.04
CA PRO A 278 -3.60 -23.78 -29.98
C PRO A 278 -2.41 -23.29 -29.13
N GLN A 279 -1.53 -22.48 -29.70
CA GLN A 279 -0.41 -21.88 -28.97
C GLN A 279 -0.88 -21.07 -27.75
N ARG A 280 -2.08 -20.49 -27.81
CA ARG A 280 -2.71 -19.67 -26.75
C ARG A 280 -3.69 -20.46 -25.87
N ARG A 281 -3.62 -21.80 -25.87
CA ARG A 281 -4.56 -22.65 -25.12
C ARG A 281 -4.69 -22.25 -23.66
N ALA A 282 -3.57 -22.10 -22.97
CA ALA A 282 -3.54 -21.77 -21.53
C ALA A 282 -4.16 -20.39 -21.25
N GLU A 283 -3.92 -19.41 -22.12
CA GLU A 283 -4.54 -18.07 -22.03
C GLU A 283 -6.06 -18.17 -22.20
N VAL A 284 -6.53 -18.87 -23.22
CA VAL A 284 -7.97 -19.00 -23.51
C VAL A 284 -8.70 -19.79 -22.40
N LEU A 285 -8.10 -20.84 -21.87
CA LEU A 285 -8.65 -21.58 -20.73
C LEU A 285 -8.71 -20.71 -19.47
N PHE A 286 -7.70 -19.86 -19.24
CA PHE A 286 -7.71 -18.90 -18.13
C PHE A 286 -8.82 -17.84 -18.31
N ASP A 287 -8.97 -17.27 -19.50
CA ASP A 287 -10.03 -16.28 -19.77
C ASP A 287 -11.44 -16.87 -19.61
N LEU A 288 -11.63 -18.14 -20.03
CA LEU A 288 -12.84 -18.91 -19.74
C LEU A 288 -13.06 -19.08 -18.23
N ALA A 289 -12.01 -19.44 -17.48
CA ALA A 289 -12.09 -19.60 -16.04
C ALA A 289 -12.48 -18.29 -15.33
N GLU A 290 -11.88 -17.16 -15.73
CA GLU A 290 -12.23 -15.82 -15.21
C GLU A 290 -13.69 -15.46 -15.51
N SER A 291 -14.22 -15.85 -16.67
CA SER A 291 -15.65 -15.67 -17.01
C SER A 291 -16.56 -16.42 -16.04
N TYR A 292 -16.27 -17.69 -15.76
CA TYR A 292 -17.03 -18.47 -14.76
C TYR A 292 -16.86 -17.91 -13.34
N HIS A 293 -15.66 -17.47 -12.99
CA HIS A 293 -15.38 -16.85 -11.69
C HIS A 293 -16.22 -15.58 -11.47
N ARG A 294 -16.29 -14.68 -12.47
CA ARG A 294 -17.12 -13.47 -12.40
C ARG A 294 -18.61 -13.75 -12.23
N LEU A 295 -19.10 -14.88 -12.74
CA LEU A 295 -20.48 -15.34 -12.57
C LEU A 295 -20.72 -16.07 -11.23
N GLY A 296 -19.69 -16.24 -10.40
CA GLY A 296 -19.77 -17.02 -9.16
C GLY A 296 -19.87 -18.54 -9.38
N GLU A 297 -19.65 -19.02 -10.60
CA GLU A 297 -19.64 -20.44 -10.95
C GLU A 297 -18.28 -21.08 -10.59
N ASP A 298 -17.93 -21.02 -9.31
CA ASP A 298 -16.58 -21.36 -8.82
C ASP A 298 -16.15 -22.79 -9.17
N ALA A 299 -17.08 -23.76 -9.18
CA ALA A 299 -16.75 -25.14 -9.51
C ALA A 299 -16.24 -25.30 -10.96
N SER A 300 -16.79 -24.53 -11.91
CA SER A 300 -16.35 -24.52 -13.30
C SER A 300 -15.02 -23.77 -13.44
N ALA A 301 -14.90 -22.62 -12.76
CA ALA A 301 -13.67 -21.83 -12.76
C ALA A 301 -12.48 -22.63 -12.21
N GLN A 302 -12.63 -23.28 -11.05
CA GLN A 302 -11.57 -24.07 -10.41
C GLN A 302 -11.10 -25.25 -11.27
N LYS A 303 -12.01 -25.90 -12.02
CA LYS A 303 -11.64 -26.95 -12.98
C LYS A 303 -10.79 -26.39 -14.13
N LEU A 304 -11.19 -25.27 -14.70
CA LEU A 304 -10.45 -24.65 -15.81
C LEU A 304 -9.09 -24.13 -15.34
N TYR A 305 -8.99 -23.50 -14.16
CA TYR A 305 -7.70 -23.14 -13.57
C TYR A 305 -6.79 -24.37 -13.37
N ALA A 306 -7.34 -25.50 -12.92
CA ALA A 306 -6.57 -26.74 -12.79
C ALA A 306 -6.01 -27.19 -14.16
N ASN A 307 -6.83 -27.18 -15.21
CA ASN A 307 -6.38 -27.52 -16.56
C ASN A 307 -5.27 -26.58 -17.06
N VAL A 308 -5.39 -25.26 -16.79
CA VAL A 308 -4.33 -24.29 -17.13
C VAL A 308 -3.00 -24.65 -16.47
N ILE A 309 -3.05 -25.07 -15.20
CA ILE A 309 -1.85 -25.44 -14.42
C ILE A 309 -1.26 -26.77 -14.90
N GLU A 310 -2.11 -27.76 -15.19
CA GLU A 310 -1.68 -29.10 -15.62
C GLU A 310 -1.09 -29.10 -17.04
N GLU A 311 -1.66 -28.31 -17.95
CA GLU A 311 -1.25 -28.28 -19.36
C GLU A 311 -0.20 -27.21 -19.67
N GLY A 312 -0.13 -26.14 -18.87
CA GLY A 312 0.73 -24.97 -19.10
C GLY A 312 2.18 -25.14 -18.61
N LYS A 313 3.08 -24.26 -19.06
CA LYS A 313 4.48 -24.30 -18.58
C LYS A 313 4.63 -23.50 -17.28
N PRO A 314 5.42 -24.00 -16.31
CA PRO A 314 5.70 -23.27 -15.08
C PRO A 314 6.26 -21.86 -15.35
N GLY A 315 5.68 -20.86 -14.69
CA GLY A 315 6.08 -19.45 -14.82
C GLY A 315 5.37 -18.66 -15.92
N GLU A 316 4.67 -19.31 -16.85
CA GLU A 316 3.83 -18.60 -17.83
C GLU A 316 2.69 -17.84 -17.12
N ARG A 317 2.33 -16.66 -17.64
CA ARG A 317 1.31 -15.79 -17.02
C ARG A 317 0.01 -16.52 -16.67
N PRO A 318 -0.64 -17.27 -17.58
CA PRO A 318 -1.89 -17.96 -17.25
C PRO A 318 -1.73 -18.96 -16.09
N VAL A 319 -0.60 -19.65 -16.02
CA VAL A 319 -0.30 -20.63 -14.96
C VAL A 319 -0.11 -19.95 -13.61
N VAL A 320 0.66 -18.86 -13.58
CA VAL A 320 0.86 -18.06 -12.35
C VAL A 320 -0.47 -17.50 -11.84
N LEU A 321 -1.29 -16.94 -12.73
CA LEU A 321 -2.58 -16.37 -12.35
C LEU A 321 -3.58 -17.45 -11.94
N ALA A 322 -3.59 -18.61 -12.59
CA ALA A 322 -4.42 -19.75 -12.19
C ALA A 322 -4.05 -20.28 -10.79
N LEU A 323 -2.75 -20.41 -10.49
CA LEU A 323 -2.28 -20.79 -9.14
C LEU A 323 -2.73 -19.77 -8.09
N PHE A 324 -2.63 -18.48 -8.42
CA PHE A 324 -3.15 -17.41 -7.58
C PHE A 324 -4.66 -17.54 -7.33
N ARG A 325 -5.47 -17.73 -8.38
CA ARG A 325 -6.93 -17.88 -8.25
C ARG A 325 -7.35 -19.12 -7.46
N GLN A 326 -6.62 -20.21 -7.58
CA GLN A 326 -6.84 -21.39 -6.72
C GLN A 326 -6.50 -21.09 -5.26
N ALA A 327 -5.38 -20.41 -5.01
CA ALA A 327 -4.99 -20.00 -3.66
C ALA A 327 -6.03 -19.08 -3.02
N GLU A 328 -6.52 -18.08 -3.78
CA GLU A 328 -7.56 -17.15 -3.33
C GLU A 328 -8.86 -17.87 -2.98
N PHE A 329 -9.33 -18.79 -3.83
CA PHE A 329 -10.53 -19.58 -3.56
C PHE A 329 -10.43 -20.42 -2.28
N LEU A 330 -9.24 -20.99 -2.00
CA LEU A 330 -9.00 -21.79 -0.80
C LEU A 330 -8.87 -20.94 0.47
N ASP A 331 -8.38 -19.70 0.35
CA ASP A 331 -8.23 -18.75 1.46
C ASP A 331 -9.56 -18.07 1.84
N ASP A 332 -10.51 -17.93 0.91
CA ASP A 332 -11.77 -17.20 1.13
C ASP A 332 -12.76 -17.99 2.01
N PRO A 333 -13.05 -17.57 3.26
CA PRO A 333 -13.88 -18.30 4.21
C PRO A 333 -15.34 -18.50 3.77
N ASP A 334 -15.84 -17.69 2.83
CA ASP A 334 -17.23 -17.75 2.37
C ASP A 334 -17.42 -18.76 1.23
N LYS A 335 -16.32 -19.22 0.60
CA LYS A 335 -16.37 -20.16 -0.52
C LYS A 335 -16.66 -21.59 -0.06
N LYS A 336 -17.56 -22.28 -0.77
CA LYS A 336 -17.88 -23.69 -0.49
C LYS A 336 -16.87 -24.62 -1.16
N LEU A 337 -16.09 -25.32 -0.35
CA LEU A 337 -15.10 -26.29 -0.83
C LEU A 337 -15.74 -27.65 -1.18
N SER A 338 -15.15 -28.34 -2.16
CA SER A 338 -15.46 -29.75 -2.40
C SER A 338 -14.84 -30.64 -1.31
N LYS A 339 -15.29 -31.91 -1.22
CA LYS A 339 -14.81 -32.87 -0.22
C LYS A 339 -13.31 -33.18 -0.27
N TRP A 340 -12.64 -32.88 -1.38
CA TRP A 340 -11.21 -33.14 -1.59
C TRP A 340 -10.33 -31.92 -1.40
N GLN A 341 -10.93 -30.73 -1.28
CA GLN A 341 -10.21 -29.48 -1.05
C GLN A 341 -10.11 -29.21 0.44
N LYS A 342 -8.97 -28.62 0.85
CA LYS A 342 -8.74 -28.19 2.22
C LYS A 342 -8.52 -26.69 2.25
N ARG A 343 -9.14 -26.02 3.23
CA ARG A 343 -8.82 -24.63 3.59
C ARG A 343 -7.32 -24.52 3.85
N ARG A 344 -6.73 -23.43 3.39
CA ARG A 344 -5.35 -23.08 3.73
C ARG A 344 -5.36 -22.29 5.04
N ASP A 345 -4.32 -22.49 5.83
CA ASP A 345 -4.11 -21.71 7.04
C ASP A 345 -3.65 -20.29 6.65
N PRO A 346 -4.40 -19.22 6.97
CA PRO A 346 -3.99 -17.85 6.66
C PRO A 346 -2.75 -17.41 7.46
N THR A 347 -2.38 -18.13 8.52
CA THR A 347 -1.20 -17.85 9.35
C THR A 347 0.08 -18.51 8.85
N ASP A 348 -0.01 -19.47 7.92
CA ASP A 348 1.15 -20.12 7.31
C ASP A 348 1.83 -19.19 6.27
N PRO A 349 3.09 -18.75 6.47
CA PRO A 349 3.80 -17.93 5.49
C PRO A 349 4.09 -18.62 4.16
N ALA A 350 4.14 -19.95 4.11
CA ALA A 350 4.30 -20.68 2.85
C ALA A 350 3.10 -20.44 1.92
N GLY A 351 1.93 -20.12 2.49
CA GLY A 351 0.74 -19.80 1.73
C GLY A 351 0.79 -18.45 0.97
N ASP A 352 1.79 -17.62 1.22
CA ASP A 352 1.93 -16.31 0.58
C ASP A 352 2.48 -16.39 -0.86
N VAL A 353 3.13 -17.51 -1.21
CA VAL A 353 3.89 -17.67 -2.47
C VAL A 353 3.07 -17.33 -3.72
N PRO A 354 1.85 -17.86 -3.92
CA PRO A 354 1.08 -17.58 -5.15
C PRO A 354 0.80 -16.09 -5.34
N TYR A 355 0.54 -15.36 -4.25
CA TYR A 355 0.26 -13.93 -4.31
C TYR A 355 1.52 -13.09 -4.56
N ARG A 356 2.64 -13.43 -3.90
CA ARG A 356 3.92 -12.72 -4.11
C ARG A 356 4.41 -12.87 -5.54
N VAL A 357 4.32 -14.08 -6.12
CA VAL A 357 4.73 -14.32 -7.52
C VAL A 357 3.91 -13.46 -8.50
N VAL A 358 2.63 -13.19 -8.22
CA VAL A 358 1.84 -12.23 -9.01
C VAL A 358 2.38 -10.81 -8.87
N LEU A 359 2.67 -10.36 -7.65
CA LEU A 359 3.21 -9.02 -7.42
C LEU A 359 4.61 -8.84 -8.01
N ASP A 360 5.47 -9.84 -7.94
CA ASP A 360 6.86 -9.75 -8.42
C ASP A 360 6.90 -9.68 -9.96
N ASN A 361 6.08 -10.49 -10.65
CA ASN A 361 6.15 -10.62 -12.10
C ASN A 361 5.10 -9.80 -12.86
N TYR A 362 3.99 -9.46 -12.21
CA TYR A 362 2.79 -8.89 -12.85
C TYR A 362 2.19 -7.72 -12.03
N HIS A 363 3.00 -6.93 -11.33
CA HIS A 363 2.53 -5.82 -10.46
C HIS A 363 1.61 -4.78 -11.15
N ALA A 364 1.77 -4.58 -12.46
CA ALA A 364 0.99 -3.64 -13.28
C ALA A 364 -0.31 -4.26 -13.82
N ASP A 365 -0.50 -5.56 -13.68
CA ASP A 365 -1.71 -6.26 -14.09
C ASP A 365 -2.88 -5.87 -13.16
N PRO A 366 -4.08 -5.56 -13.67
CA PRO A 366 -5.24 -5.28 -12.84
C PRO A 366 -5.52 -6.35 -11.77
N ILE A 367 -5.25 -7.62 -12.08
CA ILE A 367 -5.45 -8.75 -11.16
C ILE A 367 -4.54 -8.67 -9.91
N ALA A 368 -3.45 -7.92 -9.98
CA ALA A 368 -2.54 -7.76 -8.84
C ALA A 368 -3.21 -7.05 -7.66
N GLN A 369 -4.34 -6.34 -7.85
CA GLN A 369 -5.12 -5.81 -6.72
C GLN A 369 -5.67 -6.91 -5.83
N ASP A 370 -6.18 -7.98 -6.41
CA ASP A 370 -6.73 -9.11 -5.68
C ASP A 370 -5.61 -9.81 -4.88
N ALA A 371 -4.42 -9.94 -5.46
CA ALA A 371 -3.24 -10.46 -4.77
C ALA A 371 -2.79 -9.57 -3.58
N ARG A 372 -2.79 -8.24 -3.73
CA ARG A 372 -2.52 -7.30 -2.63
C ARG A 372 -3.56 -7.46 -1.51
N ARG A 373 -4.84 -7.56 -1.86
CA ARG A 373 -5.93 -7.80 -0.91
C ARG A 373 -5.73 -9.10 -0.12
N ALA A 374 -5.49 -10.20 -0.81
CA ALA A 374 -5.28 -11.50 -0.17
C ALA A 374 -4.05 -11.48 0.78
N LEU A 375 -2.92 -10.93 0.34
CA LEU A 375 -1.73 -10.81 1.19
C LEU A 375 -1.96 -9.93 2.41
N PHE A 376 -2.63 -8.79 2.24
CA PHE A 376 -3.00 -7.93 3.36
C PHE A 376 -3.78 -8.71 4.42
N LEU A 377 -4.80 -9.47 4.02
CA LEU A 377 -5.61 -10.27 4.95
C LEU A 377 -4.77 -11.34 5.65
N ARG A 378 -3.84 -12.00 4.96
CA ARG A 378 -2.91 -12.98 5.56
C ARG A 378 -1.93 -12.34 6.53
N TYR A 379 -1.37 -11.17 6.23
CA TYR A 379 -0.49 -10.46 7.17
C TYR A 379 -1.24 -9.96 8.40
N LYS A 380 -2.47 -9.43 8.20
CA LYS A 380 -3.37 -9.06 9.28
C LYS A 380 -3.71 -10.25 10.18
N ALA A 381 -4.00 -11.42 9.60
CA ALA A 381 -4.28 -12.65 10.37
C ALA A 381 -3.11 -13.11 11.24
N ARG A 382 -1.87 -12.81 10.83
CA ARG A 382 -0.64 -13.10 11.60
C ARG A 382 -0.29 -12.01 12.63
N GLY A 383 -1.03 -10.91 12.69
CA GLY A 383 -0.65 -9.74 13.48
C GLY A 383 0.64 -9.06 12.99
N ASN A 384 1.04 -9.31 11.74
CA ASN A 384 2.27 -8.77 11.18
C ASN A 384 2.02 -7.38 10.58
N PHE A 385 1.97 -6.38 11.45
CA PHE A 385 1.62 -5.00 11.08
C PHE A 385 2.52 -4.39 10.02
N GLU A 386 3.83 -4.67 10.05
CA GLU A 386 4.78 -4.06 9.12
C GLU A 386 4.47 -4.44 7.67
N TYR A 387 4.36 -5.74 7.39
CA TYR A 387 4.02 -6.24 6.06
C TYR A 387 2.57 -5.94 5.67
N ALA A 388 1.63 -5.97 6.62
CA ALA A 388 0.24 -5.55 6.36
C ALA A 388 0.17 -4.07 5.98
N SER A 389 0.96 -3.20 6.63
CA SER A 389 1.04 -1.77 6.32
C SER A 389 1.63 -1.53 4.94
N GLU A 390 2.70 -2.23 4.58
CA GLU A 390 3.33 -2.10 3.27
C GLU A 390 2.38 -2.51 2.13
N VAL A 391 1.78 -3.71 2.23
CA VAL A 391 0.86 -4.21 1.21
C VAL A 391 -0.44 -3.39 1.19
N GLY A 392 -0.95 -2.97 2.35
CA GLY A 392 -2.14 -2.12 2.44
C GLY A 392 -1.94 -0.77 1.75
N LYS A 393 -0.81 -0.09 2.00
CA LYS A 393 -0.46 1.15 1.28
C LYS A 393 -0.21 0.90 -0.22
N SER A 394 0.34 -0.25 -0.58
CA SER A 394 0.47 -0.66 -1.98
C SER A 394 -0.89 -0.82 -2.66
N TYR A 395 -1.89 -1.37 -1.97
CA TYR A 395 -3.27 -1.47 -2.45
C TYR A 395 -3.85 -0.07 -2.67
N LEU A 396 -3.87 0.77 -1.63
CA LEU A 396 -4.42 2.13 -1.69
C LEU A 396 -3.84 2.96 -2.84
N ARG A 397 -2.52 2.92 -3.08
CA ARG A 397 -1.89 3.67 -4.18
C ARG A 397 -2.38 3.28 -5.58
N ASN A 398 -2.88 2.07 -5.75
CA ASN A 398 -3.30 1.50 -7.02
C ASN A 398 -4.82 1.31 -7.13
N ASP A 399 -5.55 1.61 -6.06
CA ASP A 399 -7.01 1.57 -6.04
C ASP A 399 -7.60 2.89 -6.57
N ALA A 400 -8.77 2.80 -7.20
CA ALA A 400 -9.49 3.95 -7.74
C ALA A 400 -10.72 4.25 -6.86
N PRO A 401 -10.62 5.18 -5.90
CA PRO A 401 -11.71 5.46 -4.96
C PRO A 401 -12.97 5.94 -5.69
N GLY A 402 -14.13 5.39 -5.31
CA GLY A 402 -15.44 5.79 -5.83
C GLY A 402 -15.89 5.13 -7.14
N LEU A 403 -15.19 4.09 -7.60
CA LEU A 403 -15.43 3.42 -8.89
C LEU A 403 -15.80 1.94 -8.76
N MET A 404 -16.68 1.56 -7.82
CA MET A 404 -17.38 0.27 -7.88
C MET A 404 -18.82 0.39 -7.38
N ALA A 405 -19.76 0.36 -8.33
CA ALA A 405 -21.16 0.06 -8.07
C ALA A 405 -21.30 -1.46 -7.87
N GLY A 406 -21.43 -1.88 -6.62
CA GLY A 406 -21.69 -3.27 -6.23
C GLY A 406 -21.33 -3.48 -4.77
N GLU A 407 -22.22 -4.14 -4.01
CA GLU A 407 -22.23 -4.33 -2.55
C GLU A 407 -21.02 -5.10 -1.97
N SER A 408 -19.80 -4.62 -2.19
CA SER A 408 -18.59 -5.10 -1.52
C SER A 408 -18.14 -4.04 -0.52
N LYS A 409 -17.95 -4.43 0.74
CA LYS A 409 -17.31 -3.58 1.77
C LYS A 409 -16.08 -2.91 1.17
N ASP A 410 -16.01 -1.59 1.26
CA ASP A 410 -14.87 -0.79 0.82
C ASP A 410 -13.59 -1.33 1.49
N PHE A 411 -12.78 -2.07 0.72
CA PHE A 411 -11.59 -2.71 1.25
C PHE A 411 -10.52 -1.68 1.62
N SER A 412 -10.52 -0.53 0.94
CA SER A 412 -9.67 0.61 1.29
C SER A 412 -10.04 1.17 2.66
N ASN A 413 -11.34 1.23 3.01
CA ASN A 413 -11.77 1.60 4.37
C ASN A 413 -11.30 0.59 5.41
N LEU A 414 -11.36 -0.71 5.11
CA LEU A 414 -10.85 -1.75 6.02
C LEU A 414 -9.34 -1.59 6.27
N ILE A 415 -8.56 -1.31 5.23
CA ILE A 415 -7.12 -1.04 5.37
C ILE A 415 -6.90 0.20 6.23
N LEU A 416 -7.54 1.32 5.90
CA LEU A 416 -7.38 2.58 6.63
C LEU A 416 -7.70 2.44 8.12
N LEU A 417 -8.80 1.76 8.45
CA LEU A 417 -9.19 1.49 9.84
C LEU A 417 -8.17 0.62 10.56
N TYR A 418 -7.76 -0.50 9.96
CA TYR A 418 -6.75 -1.37 10.56
C TYR A 418 -5.43 -0.62 10.83
N LEU A 419 -4.99 0.20 9.86
CA LEU A 419 -3.77 0.99 10.04
C LEU A 419 -3.95 2.07 11.12
N ALA A 420 -5.10 2.75 11.17
CA ALA A 420 -5.36 3.76 12.18
C ALA A 420 -5.38 3.20 13.59
N GLU A 421 -6.08 2.09 13.81
CA GLU A 421 -6.18 1.43 15.11
C GLU A 421 -4.80 0.98 15.62
N GLU A 422 -4.01 0.33 14.77
CA GLU A 422 -2.67 -0.14 15.12
C GLU A 422 -1.70 1.01 15.40
N LEU A 423 -1.70 2.06 14.57
CA LEU A 423 -0.83 3.23 14.77
C LEU A 423 -1.20 3.96 16.07
N LEU A 424 -2.50 4.10 16.35
CA LEU A 424 -2.96 4.73 17.59
C LEU A 424 -2.56 3.89 18.82
N ALA A 425 -2.77 2.57 18.78
CA ALA A 425 -2.38 1.66 19.86
C ALA A 425 -0.87 1.69 20.14
N LYS A 426 -0.05 1.82 19.10
CA LYS A 426 1.41 1.97 19.19
C LYS A 426 1.87 3.39 19.52
N LYS A 427 0.95 4.34 19.68
CA LYS A 427 1.21 5.77 19.92
C LYS A 427 2.04 6.43 18.81
N GLU A 428 1.95 5.92 17.58
CA GLU A 428 2.60 6.47 16.39
C GLU A 428 1.73 7.56 15.73
N PHE A 429 1.39 8.59 16.51
CA PHE A 429 0.38 9.61 16.13
C PHE A 429 0.75 10.38 14.85
N GLU A 430 2.02 10.71 14.66
CA GLU A 430 2.51 11.40 13.46
C GLU A 430 2.26 10.57 12.20
N LYS A 431 2.47 9.26 12.27
CA LYS A 431 2.24 8.36 11.12
C LYS A 431 0.76 8.23 10.80
N LEU A 432 -0.11 8.24 11.81
CA LEU A 432 -1.56 8.24 11.60
C LEU A 432 -2.02 9.57 10.95
N PHE A 433 -1.49 10.70 11.41
CA PHE A 433 -1.78 11.97 10.76
C PHE A 433 -1.31 12.00 9.31
N HIS A 434 -0.09 11.52 9.02
CA HIS A 434 0.41 11.41 7.65
C HIS A 434 -0.43 10.46 6.78
N LEU A 435 -0.93 9.36 7.33
CA LEU A 435 -1.86 8.47 6.61
C LEU A 435 -3.13 9.23 6.19
N TYR A 436 -3.71 10.02 7.10
CA TYR A 436 -4.87 10.85 6.83
C TYR A 436 -4.62 11.89 5.72
N GLU A 437 -3.43 12.51 5.70
CA GLU A 437 -3.07 13.50 4.67
C GLU A 437 -2.82 12.87 3.30
N ILE A 438 -2.04 11.79 3.24
CA ILE A 438 -1.64 11.15 1.99
C ILE A 438 -2.87 10.53 1.30
N GLU A 439 -3.70 9.82 2.07
CA GLU A 439 -4.82 9.05 1.54
C GLU A 439 -6.11 9.88 1.37
N HIS A 440 -5.98 11.19 1.15
CA HIS A 440 -7.10 12.13 1.04
C HIS A 440 -8.18 11.70 0.02
N ARG A 441 -7.83 10.94 -1.02
CA ARG A 441 -8.79 10.45 -2.02
C ARG A 441 -9.75 9.42 -1.42
N HIS A 442 -9.23 8.47 -0.64
CA HIS A 442 -10.01 7.46 0.08
C HIS A 442 -10.73 8.09 1.28
N VAL A 443 -10.07 9.00 2.01
CA VAL A 443 -10.66 9.68 3.17
C VAL A 443 -11.90 10.53 2.80
N LYS A 444 -12.00 10.99 1.56
CA LYS A 444 -13.18 11.74 1.08
C LYS A 444 -14.40 10.85 0.82
N THR A 445 -14.20 9.56 0.58
CA THR A 445 -15.26 8.60 0.24
C THR A 445 -15.69 7.74 1.44
N LEU A 446 -15.16 8.02 2.63
CA LEU A 446 -15.53 7.31 3.87
C LEU A 446 -17.04 7.40 4.14
N ASP A 447 -17.62 6.26 4.44
CA ASP A 447 -19.03 6.08 4.84
C ASP A 447 -19.23 6.06 6.36
N SER A 448 -18.14 6.06 7.13
CA SER A 448 -18.12 6.03 8.60
C SER A 448 -17.19 7.07 9.20
N GLY A 449 -17.61 7.65 10.32
CA GLY A 449 -16.84 8.62 11.10
C GLY A 449 -15.73 8.02 11.97
N HIS A 450 -15.66 6.69 12.13
CA HIS A 450 -14.70 6.02 13.02
C HIS A 450 -13.24 6.33 12.69
N PHE A 451 -12.84 6.22 11.41
CA PHE A 451 -11.48 6.53 10.99
C PHE A 451 -11.08 7.97 11.37
N LEU A 452 -11.98 8.93 11.11
CA LEU A 452 -11.75 10.34 11.43
C LEU A 452 -11.71 10.56 12.96
N PHE A 453 -12.52 9.83 13.73
CA PHE A 453 -12.45 9.86 15.18
C PHE A 453 -11.06 9.43 15.69
N LEU A 454 -10.50 8.34 15.17
CA LEU A 454 -9.13 7.89 15.52
C LEU A 454 -8.06 8.93 15.14
N VAL A 455 -8.18 9.54 13.96
CA VAL A 455 -7.29 10.62 13.53
C VAL A 455 -7.38 11.83 14.46
N GLY A 456 -8.59 12.20 14.89
CA GLY A 456 -8.80 13.26 15.87
C GLY A 456 -8.08 12.98 17.19
N GLN A 457 -8.09 11.72 17.66
CA GLN A 457 -7.39 11.33 18.89
C GLN A 457 -5.87 11.46 18.76
N ALA A 458 -5.32 11.10 17.59
CA ALA A 458 -3.91 11.30 17.31
C ALA A 458 -3.53 12.79 17.27
N LEU A 459 -4.36 13.63 16.66
CA LEU A 459 -4.17 15.08 16.63
C LEU A 459 -4.21 15.72 18.02
N GLU A 460 -5.12 15.28 18.89
CA GLU A 460 -5.14 15.70 20.30
C GLU A 460 -3.85 15.31 21.03
N ALA A 461 -3.36 14.08 20.82
CA ALA A 461 -2.11 13.62 21.42
C ALA A 461 -0.88 14.43 20.95
N LEU A 462 -0.94 14.96 19.72
CA LEU A 462 0.06 15.87 19.15
C LEU A 462 -0.17 17.35 19.53
N SER A 463 -1.19 17.66 20.35
CA SER A 463 -1.60 19.02 20.70
C SER A 463 -2.02 19.90 19.49
N LEU A 464 -2.44 19.28 18.39
CA LEU A 464 -2.90 19.94 17.17
C LEU A 464 -4.43 20.17 17.23
N TYR A 465 -4.87 20.95 18.22
CA TYR A 465 -6.28 21.10 18.58
C TYR A 465 -7.16 21.72 17.47
N ASP A 466 -6.62 22.66 16.68
CA ASP A 466 -7.33 23.25 15.53
C ASP A 466 -7.71 22.21 14.48
N GLN A 467 -6.77 21.34 14.17
CA GLN A 467 -6.96 20.26 13.21
C GLN A 467 -7.88 19.19 13.79
N ALA A 468 -7.70 18.83 15.07
CA ALA A 468 -8.57 17.88 15.77
C ALA A 468 -10.04 18.33 15.74
N GLY A 469 -10.30 19.62 16.01
CA GLY A 469 -11.65 20.18 15.98
C GLY A 469 -12.34 20.05 14.61
N VAL A 470 -11.61 20.32 13.52
CA VAL A 470 -12.12 20.15 12.15
C VAL A 470 -12.37 18.68 11.83
N VAL A 471 -11.44 17.79 12.18
CA VAL A 471 -11.57 16.35 11.92
C VAL A 471 -12.75 15.76 12.70
N TYR A 472 -12.93 16.12 13.97
CA TYR A 472 -14.08 15.66 14.76
C TYR A 472 -15.41 16.19 14.25
N TYR A 473 -15.46 17.42 13.75
CA TYR A 473 -16.66 17.94 13.09
C TYR A 473 -17.03 17.10 11.87
N ARG A 474 -16.04 16.76 11.02
CA ARG A 474 -16.25 15.86 9.88
C ARG A 474 -16.67 14.46 10.31
N ALA A 475 -16.06 13.90 11.35
CA ALA A 475 -16.43 12.59 11.89
C ALA A 475 -17.91 12.53 12.31
N LEU A 476 -18.45 13.58 12.97
CA LEU A 476 -19.87 13.65 13.35
C LEU A 476 -20.84 13.83 12.19
N SER A 477 -20.35 14.31 11.05
CA SER A 477 -21.19 14.41 9.84
C SER A 477 -21.40 13.07 9.14
N LEU A 478 -20.70 12.03 9.57
CA LEU A 478 -20.80 10.66 9.07
C LEU A 478 -21.46 9.73 10.11
N PRO A 479 -22.03 8.58 9.68
CA PRO A 479 -22.43 7.52 10.59
C PRO A 479 -21.31 7.11 11.56
N ILE A 480 -21.59 7.06 12.85
CA ILE A 480 -20.63 6.69 13.90
C ILE A 480 -21.38 5.96 15.03
N ALA A 481 -20.72 5.03 15.72
CA ALA A 481 -21.38 4.27 16.79
C ALA A 481 -21.78 5.20 17.95
N ASP A 482 -22.91 4.91 18.62
CA ASP A 482 -23.42 5.78 19.70
C ASP A 482 -22.40 5.99 20.82
N GLN A 483 -21.65 4.96 21.19
CA GLN A 483 -20.61 5.04 22.21
C GLN A 483 -19.47 5.98 21.79
N GLU A 484 -19.04 5.88 20.53
CA GLU A 484 -18.01 6.75 19.95
C GLU A 484 -18.52 8.18 19.81
N LYS A 485 -19.79 8.36 19.45
CA LYS A 485 -20.45 9.67 19.35
C LYS A 485 -20.42 10.42 20.68
N VAL A 486 -20.72 9.73 21.78
CA VAL A 486 -20.63 10.27 23.15
C VAL A 486 -19.19 10.71 23.44
N ALA A 487 -18.22 9.82 23.22
CA ALA A 487 -16.81 10.12 23.47
C ALA A 487 -16.31 11.30 22.63
N LEU A 488 -16.76 11.37 21.38
CA LEU A 488 -16.41 12.43 20.44
C LEU A 488 -16.98 13.78 20.89
N TYR A 489 -18.20 13.84 21.41
CA TYR A 489 -18.73 15.08 22.00
C TYR A 489 -17.89 15.59 23.16
N PHE A 490 -17.46 14.70 24.07
CA PHE A 490 -16.61 15.08 25.19
C PHE A 490 -15.25 15.60 24.71
N ARG A 491 -14.59 14.88 23.80
CA ARG A 491 -13.32 15.30 23.20
C ARG A 491 -13.44 16.63 22.48
N ARG A 492 -14.52 16.88 21.73
CA ARG A 492 -14.76 18.20 21.11
C ARG A 492 -14.87 19.32 22.14
N ALA A 493 -15.55 19.09 23.27
CA ALA A 493 -15.60 20.06 24.35
C ALA A 493 -14.20 20.30 24.94
N GLU A 494 -13.41 19.26 25.16
CA GLU A 494 -12.02 19.38 25.62
C GLU A 494 -11.14 20.15 24.62
N VAL A 495 -11.27 19.88 23.31
CA VAL A 495 -10.60 20.63 22.24
C VAL A 495 -10.98 22.10 22.30
N TYR A 496 -12.26 22.45 22.42
CA TYR A 496 -12.68 23.85 22.54
C TYR A 496 -12.13 24.53 23.79
N LEU A 497 -12.05 23.82 24.93
CA LEU A 497 -11.40 24.33 26.13
C LEU A 497 -9.90 24.54 25.91
N ALA A 498 -9.20 23.60 25.27
CA ALA A 498 -7.78 23.72 24.96
C ALA A 498 -7.47 24.90 24.03
N GLN A 499 -8.37 25.19 23.08
CA GLN A 499 -8.30 26.33 22.18
C GLN A 499 -8.72 27.67 22.82
N MET A 500 -9.17 27.66 24.08
CA MET A 500 -9.80 28.80 24.74
C MET A 500 -11.05 29.34 23.99
N ASN A 501 -11.71 28.51 23.19
CA ASN A 501 -12.94 28.85 22.49
C ASN A 501 -14.15 28.64 23.41
N THR A 502 -14.29 29.50 24.42
CA THR A 502 -15.29 29.35 25.47
C THR A 502 -16.73 29.42 24.95
N LYS A 503 -16.98 30.21 23.89
CA LYS A 503 -18.29 30.31 23.24
C LYS A 503 -18.73 28.99 22.61
N ALA A 504 -17.85 28.33 21.87
CA ALA A 504 -18.16 27.04 21.25
C ALA A 504 -18.31 25.94 22.31
N ALA A 505 -17.44 25.96 23.34
CA ALA A 505 -17.55 25.05 24.48
C ALA A 505 -18.88 25.21 25.21
N ASP A 506 -19.31 26.44 25.51
CA ASP A 506 -20.58 26.70 26.21
C ASP A 506 -21.78 26.20 25.40
N LEU A 507 -21.82 26.53 24.11
CA LEU A 507 -22.91 26.12 23.22
C LEU A 507 -23.02 24.58 23.14
N LEU A 508 -21.88 23.90 22.96
CA LEU A 508 -21.85 22.44 22.94
C LEU A 508 -22.28 21.87 24.30
N LEU A 509 -21.69 22.34 25.41
CA LEU A 509 -22.00 21.81 26.74
C LEU A 509 -23.46 22.06 27.13
N LYS A 510 -24.06 23.17 26.70
CA LYS A 510 -25.51 23.41 26.87
C LYS A 510 -26.32 22.35 26.16
N TYR A 511 -26.04 22.10 24.88
CA TYR A 511 -26.70 21.04 24.12
C TYR A 511 -26.50 19.66 24.77
N LEU A 512 -25.28 19.35 25.23
CA LEU A 512 -24.99 18.06 25.89
C LEU A 512 -25.72 17.88 27.22
N ARG A 513 -25.94 18.96 27.99
CA ARG A 513 -26.74 18.90 29.23
C ARG A 513 -28.18 18.50 28.93
N ASP A 514 -28.75 19.02 27.85
CA ASP A 514 -30.14 18.72 27.46
C ASP A 514 -30.29 17.26 27.00
N ILE A 515 -29.38 16.76 26.15
CA ILE A 515 -29.51 15.40 25.59
C ILE A 515 -29.08 14.29 26.56
N TYR A 516 -28.29 14.60 27.59
CA TYR A 516 -27.76 13.61 28.53
C TYR A 516 -28.32 13.72 29.94
N GLN A 517 -29.27 14.61 30.22
CA GLN A 517 -29.83 14.86 31.55
C GLN A 517 -30.20 13.58 32.34
N ASP A 518 -30.74 12.57 31.66
CA ASP A 518 -31.23 11.32 32.23
C ASP A 518 -30.26 10.14 32.03
N SER A 519 -28.98 10.44 31.75
CA SER A 519 -27.95 9.44 31.46
C SER A 519 -26.72 9.61 32.35
N LYS A 520 -25.96 8.53 32.55
CA LYS A 520 -24.67 8.59 33.27
C LYS A 520 -23.66 9.57 32.64
N ASN A 521 -23.84 9.90 31.37
CA ASN A 521 -22.96 10.83 30.65
C ASN A 521 -23.04 12.26 31.21
N ILE A 522 -24.11 12.62 31.92
CA ILE A 522 -24.30 13.96 32.48
C ILE A 522 -23.19 14.38 33.45
N GLY A 523 -22.58 13.44 34.18
CA GLY A 523 -21.51 13.76 35.11
C GLY A 523 -20.28 14.35 34.42
N GLU A 524 -19.88 13.78 33.28
CA GLU A 524 -18.78 14.33 32.47
C GLU A 524 -19.15 15.71 31.91
N VAL A 525 -20.40 15.90 31.46
CA VAL A 525 -20.87 17.19 30.96
C VAL A 525 -20.81 18.26 32.06
N TYR A 526 -21.23 17.94 33.30
CA TYR A 526 -21.10 18.86 34.43
C TYR A 526 -19.64 19.14 34.78
N PHE A 527 -18.77 18.13 34.77
CA PHE A 527 -17.35 18.33 34.99
C PHE A 527 -16.74 19.31 33.97
N LEU A 528 -17.01 19.11 32.68
CA LEU A 528 -16.54 20.00 31.60
C LEU A 528 -17.16 21.41 31.69
N SER A 529 -18.43 21.52 32.12
CA SER A 529 -19.09 22.81 32.40
C SER A 529 -18.44 23.55 33.57
N GLY A 530 -18.00 22.81 34.60
CA GLY A 530 -17.21 23.33 35.70
C GLY A 530 -15.85 23.85 35.23
N ARG A 531 -15.15 23.10 34.36
CA ARG A 531 -13.87 23.54 33.76
C ARG A 531 -14.02 24.80 32.93
N LEU A 532 -15.07 24.88 32.11
CA LEU A 532 -15.39 26.09 31.34
C LEU A 532 -15.58 27.30 32.26
N SER A 533 -16.41 27.15 33.29
CA SER A 533 -16.68 28.22 34.26
C SER A 533 -15.42 28.64 35.01
N GLU A 534 -14.55 27.69 35.35
CA GLU A 534 -13.24 27.95 35.97
C GLU A 534 -12.32 28.75 35.05
N MET A 535 -12.27 28.44 33.75
CA MET A 535 -11.50 29.18 32.75
C MET A 535 -11.99 30.63 32.58
N GLU A 536 -13.30 30.86 32.72
CA GLU A 536 -13.89 32.20 32.64
C GLU A 536 -13.85 32.96 33.97
N GLY A 537 -13.25 32.38 35.02
CA GLY A 537 -13.16 33.00 36.35
C GLY A 537 -14.46 32.95 37.16
N ARG A 538 -15.50 32.27 36.68
CA ARG A 538 -16.82 32.12 37.33
C ARG A 538 -16.78 31.04 38.41
N SER A 539 -16.04 31.30 39.49
CA SER A 539 -15.72 30.28 40.52
C SER A 539 -16.95 29.70 41.24
N ALA A 540 -17.96 30.51 41.54
CA ALA A 540 -19.19 30.04 42.20
C ALA A 540 -20.01 29.09 41.29
N GLU A 541 -20.05 29.39 40.00
CA GLU A 541 -20.74 28.56 39.01
C GLU A 541 -19.97 27.26 38.74
N ALA A 542 -18.63 27.35 38.65
CA ALA A 542 -17.77 26.18 38.57
C ALA A 542 -17.99 25.25 39.77
N LEU A 543 -18.07 25.79 41.00
CA LEU A 543 -18.36 25.03 42.20
C LEU A 543 -19.73 24.33 42.14
N ASN A 544 -20.77 25.01 41.66
CA ASN A 544 -22.10 24.42 41.50
C ASN A 544 -22.05 23.20 40.57
N TYR A 545 -21.39 23.32 39.42
CA TYR A 545 -21.22 22.20 38.49
C TYR A 545 -20.41 21.05 39.08
N TYR A 546 -19.26 21.32 39.70
CA TYR A 546 -18.45 20.28 40.32
C TYR A 546 -19.16 19.58 41.48
N THR A 547 -19.99 20.31 42.25
CA THR A 547 -20.79 19.73 43.34
C THR A 547 -21.78 18.69 42.82
N LYS A 548 -22.42 18.93 41.66
CA LYS A 548 -23.37 17.98 41.05
C LYS A 548 -22.74 16.64 40.67
N VAL A 549 -21.45 16.60 40.37
CA VAL A 549 -20.75 15.38 39.92
C VAL A 549 -19.92 14.73 41.03
N ALA A 550 -19.36 15.50 41.96
CA ALA A 550 -18.46 14.95 42.98
C ALA A 550 -19.17 14.15 44.08
N ALA A 551 -20.44 14.45 44.38
CA ALA A 551 -21.21 13.72 45.39
C ALA A 551 -21.75 12.36 44.90
N ALA A 552 -21.86 12.17 43.58
CA ALA A 552 -22.29 10.92 42.98
C ALA A 552 -21.62 10.74 41.60
N PRO A 553 -20.34 10.29 41.57
CA PRO A 553 -19.60 10.13 40.32
C PRO A 553 -20.30 9.13 39.38
N THR A 554 -20.73 9.61 38.21
CA THR A 554 -21.32 8.71 37.20
C THR A 554 -20.27 7.87 36.46
N PHE A 555 -19.00 8.25 36.58
CA PHE A 555 -17.81 7.55 36.04
C PHE A 555 -16.84 7.27 37.20
N PRO A 556 -16.82 6.05 37.77
CA PRO A 556 -16.03 5.71 38.95
C PRO A 556 -14.53 5.98 38.80
N GLU A 557 -13.98 5.75 37.61
CA GLU A 557 -12.57 5.99 37.28
C GLU A 557 -12.18 7.47 37.32
N LYS A 558 -13.15 8.39 37.27
CA LYS A 558 -12.93 9.85 37.34
C LYS A 558 -13.28 10.46 38.70
N LYS A 559 -13.65 9.66 39.71
CA LYS A 559 -14.05 10.16 41.04
C LYS A 559 -13.04 11.15 41.66
N ASN A 560 -11.75 10.83 41.55
CA ASN A 560 -10.67 11.67 42.09
C ASN A 560 -10.63 13.03 41.40
N LEU A 561 -10.78 13.04 40.07
CA LEU A 561 -10.74 14.26 39.26
C LEU A 561 -11.93 15.18 39.58
N TYR A 562 -13.12 14.60 39.75
CA TYR A 562 -14.35 15.33 40.11
C TYR A 562 -14.24 15.94 41.51
N ALA A 563 -13.80 15.15 42.50
CA ALA A 563 -13.60 15.60 43.87
C ALA A 563 -12.59 16.75 43.95
N GLN A 564 -11.44 16.62 43.27
CA GLN A 564 -10.42 17.67 43.21
C GLN A 564 -10.93 18.96 42.55
N GLY A 565 -11.76 18.86 41.51
CA GLY A 565 -12.39 20.04 40.86
C GLY A 565 -13.22 20.85 41.85
N ARG A 566 -14.06 20.18 42.63
CA ARG A 566 -14.88 20.82 43.68
C ARG A 566 -14.00 21.46 44.75
N LEU A 567 -13.03 20.73 45.29
CA LEU A 567 -12.14 21.22 46.36
C LEU A 567 -11.33 22.43 45.93
N ARG A 568 -10.84 22.47 44.68
CA ARG A 568 -10.15 23.66 44.13
C ARG A 568 -11.02 24.91 44.17
N GLN A 569 -12.30 24.80 43.79
CA GLN A 569 -13.20 25.96 43.79
C GLN A 569 -13.64 26.36 45.20
N MET A 570 -13.87 25.40 46.10
CA MET A 570 -14.15 25.69 47.52
C MET A 570 -13.00 26.45 48.16
N PHE A 571 -11.77 26.00 47.92
CA PHE A 571 -10.56 26.66 48.40
C PHE A 571 -10.43 28.09 47.84
N ARG A 572 -10.67 28.28 46.54
CA ARG A 572 -10.62 29.60 45.89
C ARG A 572 -11.67 30.58 46.45
N LEU A 573 -12.85 30.08 46.83
CA LEU A 573 -13.93 30.87 47.41
C LEU A 573 -13.83 31.02 48.94
N ALA A 574 -12.77 30.49 49.56
CA ALA A 574 -12.57 30.48 51.02
C ALA A 574 -13.74 29.82 51.79
N LEU A 575 -14.38 28.82 51.20
CA LEU A 575 -15.47 28.02 51.82
C LEU A 575 -14.87 26.89 52.67
N TYR A 576 -14.11 27.27 53.69
CA TYR A 576 -13.29 26.34 54.47
C TYR A 576 -14.12 25.40 55.35
N ASP A 577 -15.26 25.86 55.85
CA ASP A 577 -16.15 25.05 56.69
C ASP A 577 -16.80 23.94 55.88
N GLU A 578 -17.41 24.29 54.74
CA GLU A 578 -17.97 23.32 53.82
C GLU A 578 -16.89 22.37 53.27
N MET A 579 -15.67 22.87 53.10
CA MET A 579 -14.55 22.06 52.60
C MET A 579 -14.12 21.00 53.63
N LEU A 580 -14.12 21.34 54.92
CA LEU A 580 -13.81 20.38 56.00
C LEU A 580 -14.85 19.24 56.04
N ASP A 581 -16.12 19.59 55.88
CA ASP A 581 -17.23 18.62 55.80
C ASP A 581 -17.10 17.74 54.56
N ALA A 582 -16.81 18.34 53.39
CA ALA A 582 -16.62 17.62 52.14
C ALA A 582 -15.46 16.63 52.21
N LEU A 583 -14.30 17.02 52.77
CA LEU A 583 -13.17 16.12 52.95
C LEU A 583 -13.51 14.94 53.86
N SER A 584 -14.31 15.19 54.91
CA SER A 584 -14.74 14.15 55.84
C SER A 584 -15.68 13.13 55.17
N SER A 585 -16.63 13.58 54.35
CA SER A 585 -17.47 12.69 53.51
C SER A 585 -16.62 11.94 52.49
N TYR A 586 -15.68 12.61 51.81
CA TYR A 586 -14.81 11.96 50.81
C TYR A 586 -13.93 10.87 51.41
N ARG A 587 -13.53 11.03 52.68
CA ARG A 587 -12.83 10.00 53.43
C ARG A 587 -13.70 8.77 53.69
N GLN A 588 -14.91 8.99 54.20
CA GLN A 588 -15.86 7.92 54.53
C GLN A 588 -16.27 7.12 53.29
N GLU A 589 -16.50 7.82 52.18
CA GLU A 589 -16.95 7.25 50.91
C GLU A 589 -15.78 6.82 49.99
N GLN A 590 -14.53 7.01 50.42
CA GLN A 590 -13.31 6.69 49.65
C GLN A 590 -13.32 7.31 48.24
N LEU A 591 -13.75 8.57 48.14
CA LEU A 591 -13.86 9.32 46.89
C LEU A 591 -12.54 9.96 46.43
N LEU A 592 -11.54 10.00 47.32
CA LEU A 592 -10.18 10.42 47.04
C LEU A 592 -9.18 9.38 47.55
N GLU A 593 -8.04 9.27 46.86
CA GLU A 593 -6.89 8.54 47.38
C GLU A 593 -6.41 9.15 48.71
N ALA A 594 -5.99 8.31 49.65
CA ALA A 594 -5.65 8.75 51.00
C ALA A 594 -4.51 9.81 51.02
N ALA A 595 -3.53 9.71 50.13
CA ALA A 595 -2.44 10.70 50.00
C ALA A 595 -2.93 12.06 49.47
N GLU A 596 -3.86 12.05 48.52
CA GLU A 596 -4.49 13.27 47.99
C GLU A 596 -5.37 13.92 49.05
N LEU A 597 -6.19 13.12 49.73
CA LEU A 597 -7.05 13.55 50.83
C LEU A 597 -6.24 14.20 51.96
N GLN A 598 -5.13 13.58 52.38
CA GLN A 598 -4.22 14.14 53.37
C GLN A 598 -3.58 15.46 52.91
N SER A 599 -3.20 15.56 51.63
CA SER A 599 -2.67 16.79 51.06
C SER A 599 -3.70 17.92 51.08
N TRP A 600 -4.98 17.62 50.84
CA TRP A 600 -6.06 18.60 50.94
C TRP A 600 -6.35 19.03 52.37
N TYR A 601 -6.38 18.12 53.34
CA TYR A 601 -6.50 18.48 54.75
C TYR A 601 -5.33 19.36 55.21
N ARG A 602 -4.10 19.07 54.75
CA ARG A 602 -2.95 19.93 55.04
C ARG A 602 -3.17 21.35 54.55
N ARG A 603 -3.51 21.52 53.26
CA ARG A 603 -3.75 22.84 52.66
C ARG A 603 -4.85 23.60 53.40
N LEU A 604 -5.94 22.92 53.75
CA LEU A 604 -7.03 23.50 54.53
C LEU A 604 -6.57 23.93 55.92
N GLY A 605 -5.83 23.08 56.63
CA GLY A 605 -5.29 23.41 57.96
C GLY A 605 -4.28 24.56 57.92
N ASP A 606 -3.45 24.66 56.88
CA ASP A 606 -2.49 25.76 56.73
C ASP A 606 -3.22 27.12 56.60
N GLU A 607 -4.34 27.19 55.89
CA GLU A 607 -5.17 28.40 55.77
C GLU A 607 -5.98 28.68 57.05
N LEU A 608 -6.63 27.66 57.62
CA LEU A 608 -7.40 27.79 58.86
C LEU A 608 -6.55 28.25 60.04
N ARG A 609 -5.24 28.01 60.02
CA ARG A 609 -4.30 28.39 61.10
C ARG A 609 -4.36 29.88 61.44
N ARG A 610 -4.77 30.73 60.50
CA ARG A 610 -4.89 32.18 60.67
C ARG A 610 -6.30 32.63 61.07
N ILE A 611 -7.26 31.72 61.06
CA ILE A 611 -8.70 32.01 61.16
C ILE A 611 -9.28 31.37 62.43
N ASP A 612 -9.10 30.06 62.58
CA ASP A 612 -9.72 29.25 63.63
C ASP A 612 -8.78 28.11 64.05
N GLU A 613 -8.20 28.24 65.24
CA GLU A 613 -7.24 27.27 65.79
C GLU A 613 -7.89 25.91 66.07
N GLN A 614 -9.17 25.87 66.45
CA GLN A 614 -9.87 24.62 66.75
C GLN A 614 -10.14 23.84 65.46
N LYS A 615 -10.59 24.51 64.40
CA LYS A 615 -10.80 23.87 63.09
C LYS A 615 -9.48 23.46 62.43
N THR A 616 -8.41 24.24 62.64
CA THR A 616 -7.05 23.84 62.24
C THR A 616 -6.66 22.52 62.87
N PHE A 617 -6.92 22.39 64.17
CA PHE A 617 -6.65 21.18 64.93
C PHE A 617 -7.42 19.98 64.39
N ALA A 618 -8.72 20.17 64.12
CA ALA A 618 -9.58 19.15 63.55
C ALA A 618 -9.10 18.68 62.17
N ALA A 619 -8.77 19.61 61.27
CA ALA A 619 -8.27 19.30 59.93
C ALA A 619 -6.96 18.51 59.98
N TYR A 620 -6.00 18.93 60.80
CA TYR A 620 -4.72 18.25 60.92
C TYR A 620 -4.83 16.87 61.59
N LEU A 621 -5.61 16.73 62.66
CA LEU A 621 -5.83 15.41 63.27
C LEU A 621 -6.53 14.45 62.30
N ALA A 622 -7.51 14.93 61.55
CA ALA A 622 -8.18 14.12 60.52
C ALA A 622 -7.20 13.65 59.43
N ALA A 623 -6.16 14.44 59.14
CA ALA A 623 -5.15 14.12 58.14
C ALA A 623 -4.12 13.08 58.57
N VAL A 624 -3.97 12.81 59.87
CA VAL A 624 -2.96 11.88 60.42
C VAL A 624 -3.55 10.76 61.26
N SER A 625 -4.82 10.43 61.01
CA SER A 625 -5.49 9.26 61.57
C SER A 625 -4.88 7.94 61.06
N GLU A 626 -5.27 6.82 61.67
CA GLU A 626 -4.63 5.52 61.42
C GLU A 626 -4.72 5.00 59.98
N ASP A 627 -5.80 5.35 59.28
CA ASP A 627 -6.09 5.03 57.88
C ASP A 627 -5.35 5.93 56.87
N MET A 628 -4.57 6.92 57.34
CA MET A 628 -3.84 7.86 56.48
C MET A 628 -2.37 7.42 56.27
N PRO A 629 -1.76 7.77 55.13
CA PRO A 629 -0.36 7.45 54.86
C PRO A 629 0.56 8.12 55.88
N ARG A 630 1.53 7.37 56.42
CA ARG A 630 2.46 7.85 57.46
C ARG A 630 3.77 8.42 56.92
N GLU A 631 4.29 7.88 55.82
CA GLU A 631 5.61 8.21 55.26
C GLU A 631 5.53 9.11 54.02
N VAL A 632 4.69 10.14 54.07
CA VAL A 632 4.58 11.13 53.00
C VAL A 632 4.85 12.54 53.53
N GLU A 633 5.33 13.41 52.66
CA GLU A 633 5.73 14.79 53.02
C GLU A 633 4.57 15.57 53.67
N ALA A 634 3.34 15.38 53.20
CA ALA A 634 2.16 16.02 53.77
C ALA A 634 1.96 15.64 55.26
N ALA A 635 2.02 14.34 55.59
CA ALA A 635 1.91 13.84 56.96
C ALA A 635 3.00 14.42 57.87
N GLN A 636 4.23 14.48 57.35
CA GLN A 636 5.37 15.02 58.08
C GLN A 636 5.17 16.50 58.43
N HIS A 637 4.72 17.30 57.47
CA HIS A 637 4.42 18.71 57.68
C HIS A 637 3.28 18.92 58.70
N ILE A 638 2.22 18.10 58.60
CA ILE A 638 1.10 18.14 59.53
C ILE A 638 1.54 17.80 60.95
N HIS A 639 2.36 16.76 61.12
CA HIS A 639 2.90 16.37 62.41
C HIS A 639 3.77 17.46 63.04
N LEU A 640 4.59 18.17 62.25
CA LEU A 640 5.36 19.30 62.75
C LEU A 640 4.44 20.40 63.31
N ASN A 641 3.40 20.77 62.56
CA ASN A 641 2.43 21.77 62.97
C ASN A 641 1.61 21.34 64.20
N LEU A 642 1.14 20.09 64.25
CA LEU A 642 0.42 19.55 65.41
C LEU A 642 1.29 19.56 66.67
N GLY A 643 2.57 19.22 66.55
CA GLY A 643 3.53 19.29 67.65
C GLY A 643 3.57 20.67 68.29
N ASP A 644 3.68 21.71 67.48
CA ASP A 644 3.65 23.10 67.91
C ASP A 644 2.30 23.52 68.52
N MET A 645 1.19 23.03 67.97
CA MET A 645 -0.15 23.33 68.48
C MET A 645 -0.41 22.68 69.86
N PHE A 646 -0.10 21.39 70.02
CA PHE A 646 -0.23 20.69 71.32
C PHE A 646 0.66 21.31 72.39
N TYR A 647 1.86 21.76 72.02
CA TYR A 647 2.75 22.45 72.95
C TYR A 647 2.15 23.78 73.44
N ARG A 648 1.51 24.56 72.56
CA ARG A 648 0.79 25.80 72.94
C ARG A 648 -0.40 25.53 73.85
N LEU A 649 -1.06 24.38 73.71
CA LEU A 649 -2.15 23.93 74.59
C LEU A 649 -1.65 23.33 75.93
N GLY A 650 -0.34 23.23 76.14
CA GLY A 650 0.25 22.64 77.35
C GLY A 650 0.24 21.11 77.39
N GLU A 651 -0.21 20.44 76.32
CA GLU A 651 -0.21 18.97 76.21
C GLU A 651 1.15 18.46 75.69
N VAL A 652 2.19 18.62 76.51
CA VAL A 652 3.59 18.47 76.08
C VAL A 652 3.92 17.07 75.54
N ASP A 653 3.39 16.01 76.15
CA ASP A 653 3.68 14.63 75.73
C ASP A 653 3.11 14.31 74.34
N LYS A 654 1.88 14.77 74.05
CA LYS A 654 1.27 14.62 72.72
C LYS A 654 2.01 15.47 71.68
N GLY A 655 2.42 16.69 72.06
CA GLY A 655 3.23 17.55 71.20
C GLY A 655 4.57 16.90 70.83
N ARG A 656 5.24 16.29 71.80
CA ARG A 656 6.49 15.55 71.59
C ARG A 656 6.30 14.36 70.65
N ASP A 657 5.25 13.56 70.85
CA ASP A 657 4.94 12.40 69.99
C ASP A 657 4.77 12.82 68.51
N HIS A 658 4.04 13.91 68.25
CA HIS A 658 3.91 14.44 66.90
C HIS A 658 5.22 14.97 66.32
N LEU A 659 6.06 15.66 67.10
CA LEU A 659 7.37 16.12 66.61
C LEU A 659 8.31 14.94 66.29
N VAL A 660 8.27 13.85 67.07
CA VAL A 660 9.04 12.63 66.77
C VAL A 660 8.58 12.01 65.44
N LYS A 661 7.28 11.94 65.19
CA LYS A 661 6.74 11.48 63.90
C LYS A 661 7.18 12.37 62.75
N ALA A 662 7.20 13.69 62.93
CA ALA A 662 7.72 14.64 61.94
C ALA A 662 9.23 14.46 61.69
N GLN A 663 10.00 14.07 62.70
CA GLN A 663 11.43 13.77 62.58
C GLN A 663 11.72 12.44 61.83
N GLN A 664 10.77 11.51 61.81
CA GLN A 664 10.92 10.25 61.11
C GLN A 664 10.52 10.35 59.63
N GLY A 665 9.81 11.41 59.22
CA GLY A 665 9.29 11.58 57.87
C GLY A 665 10.35 11.82 56.77
N PRO A 666 9.97 11.73 55.49
CA PRO A 666 10.91 11.65 54.37
C PRO A 666 11.70 12.95 54.07
N ASP A 667 11.14 14.13 54.31
CA ASP A 667 11.77 15.43 53.99
C ASP A 667 12.83 15.84 55.02
N MET A 668 14.06 16.07 54.54
CA MET A 668 15.22 16.36 55.39
C MET A 668 15.18 17.72 56.08
N LEU A 669 14.51 18.73 55.50
CA LEU A 669 14.38 20.05 56.10
C LEU A 669 13.39 20.02 57.26
N LEU A 670 12.24 19.38 57.06
CA LEU A 670 11.23 19.19 58.10
C LEU A 670 11.77 18.32 59.25
N LYS A 671 12.60 17.31 58.95
CA LYS A 671 13.33 16.54 59.97
C LYS A 671 14.18 17.42 60.89
N LYS A 672 14.97 18.32 60.31
CA LYS A 672 15.83 19.24 61.07
C LYS A 672 15.01 20.17 61.95
N ARG A 673 13.94 20.76 61.39
CA ARG A 673 13.02 21.62 62.14
C ARG A 673 12.35 20.89 63.31
N ALA A 674 11.91 19.65 63.09
CA ALA A 674 11.34 18.82 64.15
C ALA A 674 12.35 18.56 65.27
N GLN A 675 13.61 18.25 64.93
CA GLN A 675 14.69 18.05 65.91
C GLN A 675 15.01 19.32 66.69
N GLU A 676 15.10 20.48 66.02
CA GLU A 676 15.30 21.78 66.68
C GLU A 676 14.17 22.05 67.67
N ARG A 677 12.93 21.75 67.28
CA ARG A 677 11.77 21.94 68.15
C ARG A 677 11.78 21.00 69.35
N LEU A 678 12.12 19.72 69.15
CA LEU A 678 12.29 18.74 70.23
C LEU A 678 13.34 19.19 71.25
N ASN A 679 14.49 19.69 70.79
CA ASN A 679 15.54 20.22 71.66
C ASN A 679 15.03 21.40 72.50
N GLN A 680 14.26 22.31 71.88
CA GLN A 680 13.68 23.46 72.59
C GLN A 680 12.69 23.00 73.68
N VAL A 681 11.86 22.00 73.39
CA VAL A 681 10.92 21.42 74.37
C VAL A 681 11.65 20.86 75.59
N GLU A 682 12.77 20.14 75.39
CA GLU A 682 13.58 19.59 76.48
C GLU A 682 14.21 20.67 77.35
N ILE A 683 14.71 21.75 76.73
CA ILE A 683 15.26 22.92 77.43
C ILE A 683 14.16 23.61 78.27
N ASP A 684 12.98 23.82 77.70
CA ASP A 684 11.86 24.50 78.37
C ASP A 684 11.33 23.65 79.55
N GLN A 685 11.26 22.32 79.42
CA GLN A 685 10.92 21.41 80.52
C GLN A 685 11.96 21.41 81.64
N GLY A 686 13.25 21.37 81.27
CA GLY A 686 14.36 21.42 82.24
C GLY A 686 14.39 22.73 83.03
N THR A 687 14.03 23.86 82.40
CA THR A 687 13.93 25.17 83.03
C THR A 687 12.73 25.24 83.99
N ARG A 688 11.54 24.76 83.57
CA ARG A 688 10.34 24.68 84.44
C ARG A 688 10.53 23.78 85.67
N LEU A 689 11.28 22.67 85.53
CA LEU A 689 11.65 21.80 86.64
C LEU A 689 12.57 22.52 87.65
N LYS A 690 13.55 23.28 87.16
CA LYS A 690 14.43 24.10 88.01
C LYS A 690 13.68 25.23 88.71
N ASP A 691 12.72 25.88 88.04
CA ASP A 691 11.92 26.96 88.64
C ASP A 691 10.91 26.42 89.67
N ARG A 692 10.31 25.25 89.45
CA ARG A 692 9.49 24.55 90.47
C ARG A 692 10.31 24.15 91.70
N LEU A 693 11.57 23.78 91.53
CA LEU A 693 12.47 23.45 92.64
C LEU A 693 12.95 24.70 93.40
N ARG A 694 12.93 25.89 92.77
CA ARG A 694 13.26 27.19 93.39
C ARG A 694 12.06 27.94 93.99
N GLY A 695 10.84 27.64 93.57
CA GLY A 695 9.60 28.24 94.13
C GLY A 695 9.06 27.54 95.37
N ASN A 696 9.61 26.37 95.73
CA ASN A 696 9.29 25.60 96.94
C ASN A 696 10.38 25.72 98.03
N SER A 697 11.29 26.69 97.90
CA SER A 697 12.31 27.03 98.92
C SER A 697 11.86 28.19 99.79
#